data_AF-A0A9P6TRZ7-F1
#
_entry.id   AF-A0A9P6TRZ7-F1
#
_cell.length_a   1.000
_cell.length_b   1.000
_cell.length_c   1.000
_cell.angle_alpha   90.00
_cell.angle_beta   90.00
_cell.angle_gamma   90.00
#
_symmetry.space_group_name_H-M   'P 1'
#
loop_
_entity.id
_entity.type
_entity.pdbx_description
1 polymer ?
#
loop_
_entity_poly.entity_id
_entity_poly.type
_entity_poly.pdbx_seq_one_letter_code
_entity_poly.pdbx_strand_id
1 'polypeptide(L)'
;MTVKITIDCMGGDHGPTVTVPAAVSFARSHPDAELVLAGLDDAIRVQLKRCKALDMRSLSIVNASEVVAMDDSVEVALRKKKDSSMRVALSLVKDGCAQACISAGNTGALMAVSRYVLKTLAGIERPAIAFALPSQRGYTTMLDLGANVDCEPQHLLQFAEMGHALVSAIEGKERPSIGLLNIGEEVIKGNDIIKRAGELLRASTLNFRGNVEGNDIYRGTVDVIVCDGFVGNVALKTSEGLAQMLADIIREEFSRSWATKLMALLALPVLSRFKKRVDSRQYNGAALLGLRNLVIKSHGSADAYGFEWAIKRGYDAVKNGVLERLTRALEENADPLARAAATGAGAGAGELDVSGAQAFPSATTGTAAGSTHRPHEMVHSTIYSRVLGTGSYLPSARVTNQELAGRLAQQGIETSDEWIVARTGIRARYFAEPEQTTSELALIASQRAIEAAGIDLQAVDLIIVATSTPDFVFPSTACLLQNKLGIRNGCAAFDVQAVCSGFAYALAVADGLIRSGAHRNALVVGAETFSRLLDFNDRTTCVLFGDGAGAVVLGASDRPGLLASALHADGSHAHILCTPGNVNGGVVQGSAFLHMDGQAVFKLAVNVLEKVALEALAKAGMSAEQIDWLIPHQANIRIMQSTCRKLGLPPERMIVTVDEHGNTSAASIPLALDAAVRDGRIKPGDHVLIEGVGGGFTWGAAILRM
;
A
#
# COMPACT_ATOMS: atom_id res chain seq x y z
N MET A 1 -18.75 -32.60 -26.64
CA MET A 1 -19.36 -31.40 -26.05
C MET A 1 -18.64 -30.22 -26.66
N THR A 2 -19.35 -29.31 -27.34
CA THR A 2 -18.73 -28.14 -27.97
C THR A 2 -18.41 -27.10 -26.91
N VAL A 3 -17.17 -26.59 -26.91
CA VAL A 3 -16.71 -25.55 -25.97
C VAL A 3 -16.77 -24.21 -26.69
N LYS A 4 -17.63 -23.29 -26.22
CA LYS A 4 -17.76 -21.94 -26.77
C LYS A 4 -17.01 -20.92 -25.91
N ILE A 5 -16.14 -20.14 -26.54
CA ILE A 5 -15.30 -19.16 -25.86
C ILE A 5 -15.43 -17.81 -26.56
N THR A 6 -15.64 -16.74 -25.80
CA THR A 6 -15.58 -15.38 -26.33
C THR A 6 -14.17 -14.81 -26.22
N ILE A 7 -13.76 -14.06 -27.23
CA ILE A 7 -12.46 -13.40 -27.29
C ILE A 7 -12.70 -11.92 -27.50
N ASP A 8 -12.19 -11.10 -26.59
CA ASP A 8 -12.03 -9.67 -26.79
C ASP A 8 -10.88 -9.43 -27.78
N CYS A 9 -11.22 -9.31 -29.06
CA CYS A 9 -10.24 -9.22 -30.14
C CYS A 9 -9.47 -7.90 -30.14
N MET A 10 -10.01 -6.86 -29.50
CA MET A 10 -9.40 -5.53 -29.49
C MET A 10 -8.44 -5.34 -28.31
N GLY A 11 -8.45 -6.25 -27.34
CA GLY A 11 -7.60 -6.17 -26.15
C GLY A 11 -6.12 -6.48 -26.44
N GLY A 12 -5.24 -5.80 -25.69
CA GLY A 12 -3.78 -5.93 -25.79
C GLY A 12 -3.15 -4.91 -26.72
N ASP A 13 -1.82 -4.82 -26.69
CA ASP A 13 -1.04 -3.74 -27.36
C ASP A 13 -1.15 -3.81 -28.89
N HIS A 14 -1.49 -4.98 -29.43
CA HIS A 14 -1.56 -5.26 -30.87
C HIS A 14 -2.97 -5.66 -31.36
N GLY A 15 -3.94 -5.78 -30.45
CA GLY A 15 -5.34 -6.07 -30.74
C GLY A 15 -5.56 -7.19 -31.78
N PRO A 16 -6.40 -6.97 -32.83
CA PRO A 16 -6.79 -8.02 -33.78
C PRO A 16 -5.64 -8.70 -34.52
N THR A 17 -4.48 -8.03 -34.65
CA THR A 17 -3.32 -8.59 -35.36
C THR A 17 -2.67 -9.76 -34.61
N VAL A 18 -2.95 -9.89 -33.32
CA VAL A 18 -2.50 -11.00 -32.47
C VAL A 18 -3.65 -11.95 -32.14
N THR A 19 -4.78 -11.41 -31.69
CA THR A 19 -5.90 -12.19 -31.16
C THR A 19 -6.58 -13.05 -32.24
N VAL A 20 -6.75 -12.52 -33.46
CA VAL A 20 -7.41 -13.25 -34.55
C VAL A 20 -6.54 -14.38 -35.10
N PRO A 21 -5.24 -14.19 -35.42
CA PRO A 21 -4.39 -15.32 -35.83
C PRO A 21 -4.31 -16.42 -34.77
N ALA A 22 -4.25 -16.06 -33.48
CA ALA A 22 -4.26 -17.01 -32.39
C ALA A 22 -5.56 -17.82 -32.34
N ALA A 23 -6.72 -17.16 -32.48
CA ALA A 23 -8.03 -17.81 -32.54
C ALA A 23 -8.14 -18.76 -33.74
N VAL A 24 -7.67 -18.35 -34.91
CA VAL A 24 -7.67 -19.20 -36.12
C VAL A 24 -6.77 -20.42 -35.93
N SER A 25 -5.57 -20.23 -35.39
CA SER A 25 -4.62 -21.32 -35.09
C SER A 25 -5.23 -22.35 -34.14
N PHE A 26 -5.84 -21.86 -33.04
CA PHE A 26 -6.49 -22.69 -32.04
C PHE A 26 -7.68 -23.47 -32.62
N ALA A 27 -8.59 -22.79 -33.34
CA ALA A 27 -9.78 -23.42 -33.91
C ALA A 27 -9.45 -24.46 -35.00
N ARG A 28 -8.29 -24.34 -35.67
CA ARG A 28 -7.80 -25.37 -36.60
C ARG A 28 -7.31 -26.62 -35.89
N SER A 29 -6.72 -26.48 -34.71
CA SER A 29 -6.19 -27.60 -33.92
C SER A 29 -7.21 -28.25 -32.99
N HIS A 30 -8.33 -27.56 -32.68
CA HIS A 30 -9.38 -28.01 -31.76
C HIS A 30 -10.77 -27.96 -32.44
N PRO A 31 -11.18 -29.02 -33.16
CA PRO A 31 -12.43 -29.05 -33.91
C PRO A 31 -13.71 -28.94 -33.05
N ASP A 32 -13.60 -29.19 -31.75
CA ASP A 32 -14.68 -29.09 -30.77
C ASP A 32 -14.76 -27.71 -30.07
N ALA A 33 -13.90 -26.75 -30.46
CA ALA A 33 -13.94 -25.37 -30.01
C ALA A 33 -14.70 -24.48 -31.00
N GLU A 34 -15.60 -23.65 -30.48
CA GLU A 34 -16.25 -22.55 -31.20
C GLU A 34 -15.83 -21.22 -30.55
N LEU A 35 -15.29 -20.30 -31.33
CA LEU A 35 -14.78 -19.02 -30.83
C LEU A 35 -15.66 -17.86 -31.33
N VAL A 36 -16.07 -17.00 -30.41
CA VAL A 36 -16.86 -15.79 -30.68
C VAL A 36 -15.93 -14.58 -30.56
N LEU A 37 -15.62 -13.97 -31.70
CA LEU A 37 -14.71 -12.84 -31.84
C LEU A 37 -15.47 -11.53 -31.62
N ALA A 38 -15.31 -10.91 -30.45
CA ALA A 38 -15.95 -9.65 -30.11
C ALA A 38 -15.03 -8.46 -30.40
N GLY A 39 -15.51 -7.48 -31.15
CA GLY A 39 -14.74 -6.28 -31.49
C GLY A 39 -15.23 -5.56 -32.73
N LEU A 40 -14.38 -4.70 -33.30
CA LEU A 40 -14.70 -3.96 -34.52
C LEU A 40 -14.76 -4.93 -35.72
N ASP A 41 -15.94 -5.10 -36.32
CA ASP A 41 -16.19 -6.09 -37.38
C ASP A 41 -15.20 -5.97 -38.56
N ASP A 42 -14.98 -4.75 -39.05
CA ASP A 42 -14.06 -4.49 -40.16
C ASP A 42 -12.62 -4.93 -39.83
N ALA A 43 -12.13 -4.61 -38.63
CA ALA A 43 -10.77 -4.93 -38.21
C ALA A 43 -10.57 -6.46 -38.08
N ILE A 44 -11.57 -7.17 -37.54
CA ILE A 44 -11.54 -8.63 -37.40
C ILE A 44 -11.57 -9.29 -38.79
N ARG A 45 -12.47 -8.86 -39.68
CA ARG A 45 -12.59 -9.41 -41.05
C ARG A 45 -11.31 -9.25 -41.86
N VAL A 46 -10.60 -8.12 -41.71
CA VAL A 46 -9.30 -7.91 -42.37
C VAL A 46 -8.29 -8.97 -41.95
N GLN A 47 -8.21 -9.30 -40.65
CA GLN A 47 -7.27 -10.31 -40.17
C GLN A 47 -7.71 -11.74 -40.52
N LEU A 48 -9.01 -12.04 -40.51
CA LEU A 48 -9.53 -13.33 -40.97
C LEU A 48 -9.25 -13.56 -42.46
N LYS A 49 -9.36 -12.53 -43.31
CA LYS A 49 -8.95 -12.59 -44.72
C LYS A 49 -7.48 -12.96 -44.86
N ARG A 50 -6.59 -12.30 -44.11
CA ARG A 50 -5.15 -12.58 -44.11
C ARG A 50 -4.85 -14.02 -43.68
N CYS A 51 -5.60 -14.55 -42.72
CA CYS A 51 -5.45 -15.92 -42.24
C CYS A 51 -6.17 -16.98 -43.10
N LYS A 52 -6.90 -16.57 -44.16
CA LYS A 52 -7.77 -17.43 -45.00
C LYS A 52 -8.80 -18.19 -44.16
N ALA A 53 -9.50 -17.47 -43.29
CA ALA A 53 -10.40 -18.06 -42.28
C ALA A 53 -11.78 -17.39 -42.19
N LEU A 54 -12.17 -16.58 -43.19
CA LEU A 54 -13.49 -15.91 -43.20
C LEU A 54 -14.68 -16.87 -43.11
N ASP A 55 -14.58 -18.02 -43.79
CA ASP A 55 -15.68 -18.99 -43.90
C ASP A 55 -15.57 -20.13 -42.88
N MET A 56 -14.69 -20.00 -41.87
CA MET A 56 -14.55 -21.02 -40.82
C MET A 56 -15.77 -21.04 -39.90
N ARG A 57 -16.54 -22.14 -39.94
CA ARG A 57 -17.75 -22.32 -39.12
C ARG A 57 -17.51 -22.29 -37.61
N SER A 58 -16.30 -22.62 -37.16
CA SER A 58 -15.91 -22.56 -35.75
C SER A 58 -15.63 -21.13 -35.25
N LEU A 59 -15.70 -20.12 -36.12
CA LEU A 59 -15.50 -18.71 -35.77
C LEU A 59 -16.76 -17.90 -36.08
N SER A 60 -17.19 -17.08 -35.13
CA SER A 60 -18.26 -16.10 -35.34
C SER A 60 -17.81 -14.72 -34.89
N ILE A 61 -18.37 -13.66 -35.47
CA ILE A 61 -18.03 -12.27 -35.13
C ILE A 61 -19.24 -11.64 -34.45
N VAL A 62 -19.01 -10.97 -33.32
CA VAL A 62 -19.99 -10.08 -32.68
C VAL A 62 -19.42 -8.67 -32.68
N ASN A 63 -20.09 -7.77 -33.39
CA ASN A 63 -19.64 -6.39 -33.50
C ASN A 63 -19.77 -5.66 -32.15
N ALA A 64 -18.77 -4.85 -31.84
CA ALA A 64 -18.78 -3.88 -30.74
C ALA A 64 -18.35 -2.53 -31.32
N SER A 65 -19.04 -1.44 -31.00
CA SER A 65 -18.72 -0.11 -31.56
C SER A 65 -17.58 0.61 -30.84
N GLU A 66 -17.21 0.17 -29.64
CA GLU A 66 -16.21 0.82 -28.80
C GLU A 66 -15.03 -0.12 -28.44
N VAL A 67 -13.91 0.47 -28.01
CA VAL A 67 -12.72 -0.27 -27.54
C VAL A 67 -12.22 0.39 -26.26
N VAL A 68 -11.94 -0.42 -25.23
CA VAL A 68 -11.21 0.04 -24.05
C VAL A 68 -9.72 0.05 -24.37
N ALA A 69 -9.10 1.22 -24.36
CA ALA A 69 -7.68 1.40 -24.59
C ALA A 69 -6.86 0.98 -23.36
N MET A 70 -5.56 0.74 -23.54
CA MET A 70 -4.69 0.29 -22.44
C MET A 70 -4.48 1.36 -21.36
N ASP A 71 -4.60 2.64 -21.72
CA ASP A 71 -4.48 3.82 -20.87
C ASP A 71 -5.83 4.38 -20.36
N ASP A 72 -6.94 3.77 -20.76
CA ASP A 72 -8.26 4.15 -20.23
C ASP A 72 -8.31 3.92 -18.72
N SER A 73 -8.91 4.88 -18.00
CA SER A 73 -9.24 4.67 -16.60
C SER A 73 -10.38 3.66 -16.44
N VAL A 74 -10.38 2.96 -15.30
CA VAL A 74 -11.43 2.00 -14.94
C VAL A 74 -12.83 2.62 -15.00
N GLU A 75 -12.96 3.90 -14.65
CA GLU A 75 -14.22 4.62 -14.72
C GLU A 75 -14.74 4.75 -16.15
N VAL A 76 -13.87 5.11 -17.10
CA VAL A 76 -14.23 5.26 -18.52
C VAL A 76 -14.70 3.91 -19.08
N ALA A 77 -13.96 2.84 -18.81
CA ALA A 77 -14.31 1.49 -19.23
C ALA A 77 -15.67 1.03 -18.67
N LEU A 78 -15.97 1.34 -17.41
CA LEU A 78 -17.23 0.93 -16.77
C LEU A 78 -18.45 1.77 -17.18
N ARG A 79 -18.29 3.10 -17.22
CA ARG A 79 -19.42 4.04 -17.29
C ARG A 79 -19.67 4.59 -18.69
N LYS A 80 -18.61 4.84 -19.46
CA LYS A 80 -18.72 5.47 -20.78
C LYS A 80 -18.76 4.44 -21.89
N LYS A 81 -17.81 3.48 -21.89
CA LYS A 81 -17.62 2.51 -22.99
C LYS A 81 -18.48 1.25 -22.83
N LYS A 82 -19.80 1.43 -22.85
CA LYS A 82 -20.79 0.35 -22.57
C LYS A 82 -20.90 -0.68 -23.70
N ASP A 83 -20.53 -0.31 -24.92
CA ASP A 83 -20.51 -1.19 -26.10
C ASP A 83 -19.06 -1.52 -26.51
N SER A 84 -18.16 -1.62 -25.53
CA SER A 84 -16.79 -2.02 -25.76
C SER A 84 -16.65 -3.51 -26.05
N SER A 85 -15.70 -3.89 -26.91
CA SER A 85 -15.36 -5.29 -27.23
C SER A 85 -15.23 -6.18 -25.99
N MET A 86 -14.53 -5.70 -24.96
CA MET A 86 -14.37 -6.36 -23.67
C MET A 86 -15.71 -6.61 -22.97
N ARG A 87 -16.58 -5.60 -22.91
CA ARG A 87 -17.89 -5.70 -22.26
C ARG A 87 -18.85 -6.58 -23.04
N VAL A 88 -18.84 -6.50 -24.36
CA VAL A 88 -19.62 -7.38 -25.24
C VAL A 88 -19.19 -8.84 -25.05
N ALA A 89 -17.87 -9.12 -25.06
CA ALA A 89 -17.34 -10.47 -24.82
C ALA A 89 -17.78 -11.06 -23.46
N LEU A 90 -17.76 -10.23 -22.40
CA LEU A 90 -18.21 -10.63 -21.07
C LEU A 90 -19.73 -10.81 -20.99
N SER A 91 -20.50 -9.99 -21.71
CA SER A 91 -21.97 -10.08 -21.71
C SER A 91 -22.44 -11.37 -22.39
N LEU A 92 -21.76 -11.78 -23.47
CA LEU A 92 -22.02 -13.07 -24.12
C LEU A 92 -21.81 -14.26 -23.17
N VAL A 93 -20.83 -14.19 -22.27
CA VAL A 93 -20.63 -15.23 -21.25
C VAL A 93 -21.72 -15.16 -20.17
N LYS A 94 -22.08 -13.95 -19.72
CA LYS A 94 -23.16 -13.74 -18.76
C LYS A 94 -24.49 -14.31 -19.27
N ASP A 95 -24.78 -14.12 -20.55
CA ASP A 95 -26.05 -14.49 -21.18
C ASP A 95 -26.07 -15.97 -21.59
N GLY A 96 -25.01 -16.73 -21.30
CA GLY A 96 -24.91 -18.17 -21.59
C GLY A 96 -24.60 -18.50 -23.05
N CYS A 97 -24.24 -17.50 -23.87
CA CYS A 97 -23.84 -17.70 -25.27
C CYS A 97 -22.43 -18.31 -25.40
N ALA A 98 -21.60 -18.20 -24.35
CA ALA A 98 -20.28 -18.82 -24.24
C ALA A 98 -19.96 -19.19 -22.78
N GLN A 99 -19.02 -20.12 -22.58
CA GLN A 99 -18.64 -20.60 -21.24
C GLN A 99 -17.44 -19.87 -20.63
N ALA A 100 -16.59 -19.24 -21.44
CA ALA A 100 -15.44 -18.47 -20.95
C ALA A 100 -15.14 -17.25 -21.82
N CYS A 101 -14.53 -16.21 -21.22
CA CYS A 101 -14.06 -15.00 -21.91
C CYS A 101 -12.54 -14.89 -21.81
N ILE A 102 -11.86 -14.60 -22.93
CA ILE A 102 -10.41 -14.34 -22.99
C ILE A 102 -10.18 -12.89 -23.40
N SER A 103 -9.35 -12.14 -22.67
CA SER A 103 -8.96 -10.78 -23.04
C SER A 103 -7.50 -10.49 -22.70
N ALA A 104 -6.79 -9.80 -23.60
CA ALA A 104 -5.48 -9.20 -23.32
C ALA A 104 -5.58 -7.71 -22.93
N GLY A 105 -6.78 -7.14 -22.85
CA GLY A 105 -7.02 -5.73 -22.57
C GLY A 105 -6.57 -5.29 -21.17
N ASN A 106 -6.75 -4.01 -20.86
CA ASN A 106 -6.34 -3.41 -19.58
C ASN A 106 -6.83 -4.27 -18.39
N THR A 107 -5.88 -4.71 -17.53
CA THR A 107 -6.16 -5.64 -16.42
C THR A 107 -7.19 -5.08 -15.44
N GLY A 108 -7.04 -3.80 -15.04
CA GLY A 108 -7.95 -3.14 -14.11
C GLY A 108 -9.36 -3.00 -14.69
N ALA A 109 -9.46 -2.61 -15.96
CA ALA A 109 -10.73 -2.53 -16.68
C ALA A 109 -11.39 -3.91 -16.81
N LEU A 110 -10.63 -4.95 -17.19
CA LEU A 110 -11.16 -6.31 -17.30
C LEU A 110 -11.70 -6.80 -15.97
N MET A 111 -10.96 -6.64 -14.88
CA MET A 111 -11.43 -7.03 -13.55
C MET A 111 -12.72 -6.28 -13.18
N ALA A 112 -12.73 -4.95 -13.33
CA ALA A 112 -13.84 -4.11 -12.91
C ALA A 112 -15.11 -4.38 -13.73
N VAL A 113 -14.99 -4.48 -15.06
CA VAL A 113 -16.10 -4.79 -15.97
C VAL A 113 -16.57 -6.23 -15.73
N SER A 114 -15.67 -7.19 -15.54
CA SER A 114 -16.05 -8.59 -15.23
C SER A 114 -16.83 -8.67 -13.93
N ARG A 115 -16.36 -8.03 -12.85
CA ARG A 115 -17.09 -7.97 -11.57
C ARG A 115 -18.46 -7.30 -11.73
N TYR A 116 -18.55 -6.23 -12.53
CA TYR A 116 -19.81 -5.53 -12.75
C TYR A 116 -20.83 -6.39 -13.53
N VAL A 117 -20.38 -7.03 -14.62
CA VAL A 117 -21.22 -7.78 -15.57
C VAL A 117 -21.56 -9.17 -15.04
N LEU A 118 -20.57 -9.93 -14.58
CA LEU A 118 -20.70 -11.34 -14.19
C LEU A 118 -21.06 -11.53 -12.71
N LYS A 119 -20.72 -10.55 -11.86
CA LYS A 119 -20.80 -10.65 -10.38
C LYS A 119 -19.87 -11.71 -9.81
N THR A 120 -19.67 -11.65 -8.49
CA THR A 120 -18.90 -12.65 -7.76
C THR A 120 -19.76 -13.84 -7.34
N LEU A 121 -19.09 -14.96 -7.02
CA LEU A 121 -19.69 -16.10 -6.34
C LEU A 121 -20.15 -15.69 -4.93
N ALA A 122 -21.12 -16.42 -4.37
CA ALA A 122 -21.58 -16.17 -3.01
C ALA A 122 -20.42 -16.39 -2.02
N GLY A 123 -20.30 -15.51 -1.02
CA GLY A 123 -19.20 -15.55 -0.04
C GLY A 123 -17.86 -14.96 -0.53
N ILE A 124 -17.72 -14.67 -1.83
CA ILE A 124 -16.50 -14.03 -2.38
C ILE A 124 -16.73 -12.53 -2.58
N GLU A 125 -15.95 -11.72 -1.89
CA GLU A 125 -16.05 -10.26 -1.99
C GLU A 125 -15.33 -9.70 -3.21
N ARG A 126 -14.14 -10.26 -3.49
CA ARG A 126 -13.24 -9.80 -4.55
C ARG A 126 -12.69 -10.98 -5.35
N PRO A 127 -12.70 -10.89 -6.69
CA PRO A 127 -12.04 -11.90 -7.51
C PRO A 127 -10.52 -11.76 -7.39
N ALA A 128 -9.79 -12.85 -7.63
CA ALA A 128 -8.32 -12.89 -7.60
C ALA A 128 -7.75 -13.44 -8.91
N ILE A 129 -6.57 -12.96 -9.31
CA ILE A 129 -5.85 -13.53 -10.44
C ILE A 129 -5.02 -14.71 -9.93
N ALA A 130 -5.35 -15.90 -10.43
CA ALA A 130 -4.63 -17.14 -10.13
C ALA A 130 -3.77 -17.57 -11.30
N PHE A 131 -2.54 -17.98 -10.99
CA PHE A 131 -1.59 -18.45 -11.99
C PHE A 131 -0.72 -19.59 -11.47
N ALA A 132 -0.46 -20.58 -12.33
CA ALA A 132 0.45 -21.66 -12.02
C ALA A 132 1.88 -21.29 -12.41
N LEU A 133 2.74 -21.08 -11.41
CA LEU A 133 4.15 -20.82 -11.58
C LEU A 133 4.96 -22.12 -11.64
N PRO A 134 5.97 -22.22 -12.51
CA PRO A 134 6.84 -23.39 -12.56
C PRO A 134 7.67 -23.51 -11.29
N SER A 135 7.76 -24.73 -10.76
CA SER A 135 8.57 -25.06 -9.58
C SER A 135 9.36 -26.36 -9.82
N GLN A 136 10.33 -26.64 -8.95
CA GLN A 136 11.16 -27.86 -9.01
C GLN A 136 10.33 -29.14 -8.89
N ARG A 137 9.13 -29.06 -8.28
CA ARG A 137 8.20 -30.17 -8.10
C ARG A 137 7.03 -30.16 -9.09
N GLY A 138 7.09 -29.33 -10.12
CA GLY A 138 6.02 -29.18 -11.11
C GLY A 138 5.53 -27.74 -11.15
N TYR A 139 4.42 -27.47 -10.49
CA TYR A 139 3.81 -26.14 -10.45
C TYR A 139 3.37 -25.79 -9.04
N THR A 140 3.36 -24.49 -8.75
CA THR A 140 2.74 -23.92 -7.55
C THR A 140 1.77 -22.84 -8.00
N THR A 141 0.52 -22.94 -7.54
CA THR A 141 -0.51 -21.96 -7.88
C THR A 141 -0.39 -20.77 -6.95
N MET A 142 -0.29 -19.57 -7.50
CA MET A 142 -0.14 -18.34 -6.73
C MET A 142 -1.32 -17.39 -6.96
N LEU A 143 -1.82 -16.80 -5.88
CA LEU A 143 -2.92 -15.84 -5.83
C LEU A 143 -2.61 -14.80 -4.75
N ASP A 144 -2.97 -13.54 -4.84
CA ASP A 144 -3.40 -12.78 -6.00
C ASP A 144 -2.19 -12.21 -6.76
N LEU A 145 -2.29 -12.04 -8.06
CA LEU A 145 -1.20 -11.59 -8.94
C LEU A 145 -1.50 -10.26 -9.63
N GLY A 146 -2.34 -9.43 -9.00
CA GLY A 146 -2.57 -8.05 -9.42
C GLY A 146 -4.04 -7.68 -9.66
N ALA A 147 -5.00 -8.46 -9.17
CA ALA A 147 -6.39 -8.04 -9.18
C ALA A 147 -6.62 -6.97 -8.09
N ASN A 148 -6.08 -7.20 -6.90
CA ASN A 148 -6.30 -6.39 -5.71
C ASN A 148 -4.97 -5.91 -5.15
N VAL A 149 -4.66 -4.63 -5.37
CA VAL A 149 -3.44 -3.99 -4.82
C VAL A 149 -3.48 -3.99 -3.29
N ASP A 150 -4.64 -3.71 -2.70
CA ASP A 150 -4.84 -3.69 -1.24
C ASP A 150 -5.82 -4.78 -0.81
N CYS A 151 -5.40 -5.60 0.16
CA CYS A 151 -6.17 -6.71 0.70
C CYS A 151 -6.33 -6.61 2.23
N GLU A 152 -7.47 -7.04 2.75
CA GLU A 152 -7.71 -7.26 4.18
C GLU A 152 -7.41 -8.75 4.49
N PRO A 153 -7.17 -9.11 5.76
CA PRO A 153 -6.87 -10.50 6.15
C PRO A 153 -7.89 -11.53 5.64
N GLN A 154 -9.18 -11.16 5.64
CA GLN A 154 -10.28 -12.00 5.17
C GLN A 154 -10.20 -12.25 3.66
N HIS A 155 -9.71 -11.29 2.87
CA HIS A 155 -9.51 -11.50 1.44
C HIS A 155 -8.43 -12.57 1.19
N LEU A 156 -7.35 -12.57 1.98
CA LEU A 156 -6.30 -13.58 1.86
C LEU A 156 -6.82 -14.97 2.24
N LEU A 157 -7.71 -15.09 3.24
CA LEU A 157 -8.41 -16.34 3.51
C LEU A 157 -9.27 -16.78 2.30
N GLN A 158 -10.07 -15.88 1.73
CA GLN A 158 -10.87 -16.19 0.53
C GLN A 158 -9.99 -16.60 -0.67
N PHE A 159 -8.81 -15.98 -0.83
CA PHE A 159 -7.87 -16.37 -1.88
C PHE A 159 -7.29 -17.77 -1.64
N ALA A 160 -7.05 -18.13 -0.38
CA ALA A 160 -6.65 -19.48 0.00
C ALA A 160 -7.76 -20.50 -0.30
N GLU A 161 -9.01 -20.19 0.03
CA GLU A 161 -10.18 -21.05 -0.27
C GLU A 161 -10.33 -21.24 -1.78
N MET A 162 -10.25 -20.16 -2.56
CA MET A 162 -10.31 -20.23 -4.03
C MET A 162 -9.13 -21.00 -4.61
N GLY A 163 -7.91 -20.80 -4.12
CA GLY A 163 -6.72 -21.52 -4.56
C GLY A 163 -6.80 -23.01 -4.21
N HIS A 164 -7.24 -23.34 -3.00
CA HIS A 164 -7.53 -24.71 -2.57
C HIS A 164 -8.55 -25.37 -3.48
N ALA A 165 -9.69 -24.72 -3.71
CA ALA A 165 -10.75 -25.23 -4.56
C ALA A 165 -10.27 -25.42 -6.01
N LEU A 166 -9.47 -24.49 -6.54
CA LEU A 166 -8.90 -24.59 -7.89
C LEU A 166 -7.95 -25.78 -8.03
N VAL A 167 -6.96 -25.90 -7.13
CA VAL A 167 -5.97 -26.98 -7.19
C VAL A 167 -6.64 -28.33 -6.95
N SER A 168 -7.61 -28.41 -6.04
CA SER A 168 -8.39 -29.63 -5.80
C SER A 168 -9.17 -30.04 -7.05
N ALA A 169 -9.82 -29.08 -7.72
CA ALA A 169 -10.60 -29.31 -8.92
C ALA A 169 -9.77 -29.77 -10.13
N ILE A 170 -8.56 -29.23 -10.28
CA ILE A 170 -7.68 -29.48 -11.44
C ILE A 170 -6.78 -30.70 -11.21
N GLU A 171 -6.11 -30.77 -10.07
CA GLU A 171 -5.10 -31.80 -9.79
C GLU A 171 -5.68 -33.03 -9.08
N GLY A 172 -6.93 -32.97 -8.62
CA GLY A 172 -7.55 -34.07 -7.87
C GLY A 172 -6.94 -34.27 -6.48
N LYS A 173 -6.23 -33.27 -5.95
CA LYS A 173 -5.69 -33.28 -4.59
C LYS A 173 -6.81 -32.89 -3.63
N GLU A 174 -7.23 -33.79 -2.73
CA GLU A 174 -8.32 -33.49 -1.78
C GLU A 174 -7.96 -32.38 -0.77
N ARG A 175 -6.68 -32.29 -0.38
CA ARG A 175 -6.20 -31.32 0.62
C ARG A 175 -4.89 -30.64 0.20
N PRO A 176 -4.89 -29.82 -0.87
CA PRO A 176 -3.70 -29.09 -1.30
C PRO A 176 -3.15 -28.22 -0.17
N SER A 177 -1.83 -28.24 -0.03
CA SER A 177 -1.09 -27.45 0.95
C SER A 177 -1.09 -25.97 0.57
N ILE A 178 -1.29 -25.11 1.57
CA ILE A 178 -1.37 -23.67 1.40
C ILE A 178 -0.26 -23.00 2.21
N GLY A 179 0.48 -22.10 1.57
CA GLY A 179 1.43 -21.20 2.21
C GLY A 179 1.02 -19.74 2.05
N LEU A 180 1.36 -18.93 3.04
CA LEU A 180 1.16 -17.47 3.00
C LEU A 180 2.50 -16.80 2.69
N LEU A 181 2.60 -16.12 1.56
CA LEU A 181 3.85 -15.49 1.14
C LEU A 181 4.25 -14.39 2.13
N ASN A 182 5.49 -14.45 2.60
CA ASN A 182 5.98 -13.56 3.63
C ASN A 182 7.49 -13.31 3.49
N ILE A 183 8.01 -12.40 4.30
CA ILE A 183 9.44 -12.06 4.38
C ILE A 183 10.27 -13.09 5.16
N GLY A 184 9.62 -14.08 5.77
CA GLY A 184 10.25 -15.18 6.48
C GLY A 184 9.24 -16.24 6.94
N GLU A 185 9.73 -17.45 7.20
CA GLU A 185 8.89 -18.60 7.62
C GLU A 185 8.31 -18.44 9.04
N GLU A 186 8.91 -17.62 9.90
CA GLU A 186 8.47 -17.46 11.29
C GLU A 186 7.12 -16.73 11.39
N VAL A 187 6.27 -17.18 12.31
CA VAL A 187 4.90 -16.66 12.51
C VAL A 187 4.88 -15.16 12.85
N ILE A 188 5.92 -14.66 13.49
CA ILE A 188 6.05 -13.27 13.94
C ILE A 188 6.47 -12.29 12.84
N LYS A 189 6.91 -12.79 11.67
CA LYS A 189 7.36 -11.97 10.56
C LYS A 189 6.19 -11.58 9.65
N GLY A 190 6.36 -10.48 8.92
CA GLY A 190 5.32 -9.89 8.07
C GLY A 190 4.56 -8.73 8.75
N ASN A 191 3.77 -8.02 7.94
CA ASN A 191 2.90 -6.95 8.42
C ASN A 191 1.67 -7.52 9.14
N ASP A 192 0.86 -6.65 9.77
CA ASP A 192 -0.29 -7.09 10.56
C ASP A 192 -1.37 -7.79 9.72
N ILE A 193 -1.49 -7.44 8.44
CA ILE A 193 -2.44 -8.10 7.52
C ILE A 193 -2.03 -9.56 7.34
N ILE A 194 -0.76 -9.84 7.06
CA ILE A 194 -0.21 -11.18 6.88
C ILE A 194 -0.28 -11.98 8.19
N LYS A 195 0.00 -11.36 9.34
CA LYS A 195 -0.12 -12.03 10.65
C LYS A 195 -1.56 -12.46 10.94
N ARG A 196 -2.52 -11.55 10.81
CA ARG A 196 -3.95 -11.83 11.02
C ARG A 196 -4.48 -12.83 9.99
N ALA A 197 -4.05 -12.75 8.72
CA ALA A 197 -4.39 -13.74 7.71
C ALA A 197 -3.85 -15.13 8.08
N GLY A 198 -2.62 -15.20 8.62
CA GLY A 198 -2.05 -16.43 9.14
C GLY A 198 -2.85 -17.02 10.31
N GLU A 199 -3.39 -16.19 11.20
CA GLU A 199 -4.30 -16.63 12.29
C GLU A 199 -5.62 -17.18 11.73
N LEU A 200 -6.25 -16.46 10.79
CA LEU A 200 -7.47 -16.92 10.12
C LEU A 200 -7.26 -18.24 9.37
N LEU A 201 -6.13 -18.38 8.66
CA LEU A 201 -5.79 -19.60 7.93
C LEU A 201 -5.54 -20.78 8.88
N ARG A 202 -4.93 -20.55 10.05
CA ARG A 202 -4.79 -21.60 11.08
C ARG A 202 -6.11 -22.01 11.72
N ALA A 203 -7.06 -21.07 11.84
CA ALA A 203 -8.39 -21.33 12.35
C ALA A 203 -9.31 -22.01 11.32
N SER A 204 -8.95 -21.96 10.03
CA SER A 204 -9.71 -22.59 8.94
C SER A 204 -9.52 -24.11 8.86
N THR A 205 -10.32 -24.77 8.03
CA THR A 205 -10.21 -26.21 7.72
C THR A 205 -9.13 -26.54 6.67
N LEU A 206 -8.51 -25.50 6.08
CA LEU A 206 -7.54 -25.63 5.01
C LEU A 206 -6.23 -26.26 5.50
N ASN A 207 -5.49 -26.92 4.59
CA ASN A 207 -4.18 -27.50 4.88
C ASN A 207 -3.09 -26.40 4.87
N PHE A 208 -3.17 -25.48 5.83
CA PHE A 208 -2.24 -24.37 5.97
C PHE A 208 -0.91 -24.84 6.58
N ARG A 209 0.20 -24.60 5.86
CA ARG A 209 1.57 -25.01 6.23
C ARG A 209 2.39 -23.90 6.86
N GLY A 210 1.84 -22.69 6.96
CA GLY A 210 2.52 -21.53 7.53
C GLY A 210 2.98 -20.54 6.48
N ASN A 211 3.93 -19.70 6.88
CA ASN A 211 4.50 -18.68 6.00
C ASN A 211 5.51 -19.33 5.04
N VAL A 212 5.59 -18.81 3.81
CA VAL A 212 6.56 -19.23 2.78
C VAL A 212 7.32 -18.02 2.27
N GLU A 213 8.59 -18.20 1.92
CA GLU A 213 9.45 -17.13 1.40
C GLU A 213 9.42 -17.08 -0.14
N GLY A 214 9.98 -16.02 -0.73
CA GLY A 214 10.03 -15.86 -2.19
C GLY A 214 10.80 -16.96 -2.93
N ASN A 215 11.75 -17.62 -2.27
CA ASN A 215 12.48 -18.77 -2.81
C ASN A 215 11.62 -20.06 -2.84
N ASP A 216 10.62 -20.19 -1.97
CA ASP A 216 9.75 -21.37 -1.87
C ASP A 216 8.80 -21.50 -3.05
N ILE A 217 8.48 -20.37 -3.71
CA ILE A 217 7.71 -20.32 -4.96
C ILE A 217 8.29 -21.32 -5.96
N TYR A 218 9.61 -21.32 -6.13
CA TYR A 218 10.28 -22.17 -7.10
C TYR A 218 10.70 -23.54 -6.55
N ARG A 219 10.80 -23.70 -5.23
CA ARG A 219 11.03 -25.01 -4.61
C ARG A 219 9.80 -25.91 -4.71
N GLY A 220 8.61 -25.32 -4.78
CA GLY A 220 7.35 -26.06 -4.72
C GLY A 220 7.09 -26.59 -3.32
N THR A 221 7.36 -25.76 -2.31
CA THR A 221 7.20 -26.13 -0.89
C THR A 221 5.73 -26.39 -0.55
N VAL A 222 4.81 -25.66 -1.20
CA VAL A 222 3.36 -25.81 -1.08
C VAL A 222 2.69 -25.82 -2.48
N ASP A 223 1.45 -26.31 -2.53
CA ASP A 223 0.66 -26.38 -3.77
C ASP A 223 0.05 -25.02 -4.12
N VAL A 224 -0.37 -24.26 -3.11
CA VAL A 224 -0.98 -22.93 -3.24
C VAL A 224 -0.20 -21.91 -2.41
N ILE A 225 0.16 -20.79 -3.01
CA ILE A 225 0.75 -19.62 -2.33
C ILE A 225 -0.23 -18.47 -2.39
N VAL A 226 -0.50 -17.86 -1.23
CA VAL A 226 -1.40 -16.72 -1.10
C VAL A 226 -0.62 -15.45 -0.75
N CYS A 227 -0.95 -14.34 -1.40
CA CYS A 227 -0.42 -13.00 -1.18
C CYS A 227 -1.44 -11.95 -1.64
N ASP A 228 -1.18 -10.68 -1.31
CA ASP A 228 -1.88 -9.57 -1.95
C ASP A 228 -1.41 -9.39 -3.41
N GLY A 229 -2.23 -8.70 -4.21
CA GLY A 229 -1.97 -8.51 -5.62
C GLY A 229 -0.78 -7.61 -5.93
N PHE A 230 -0.36 -6.72 -5.01
CA PHE A 230 0.83 -5.91 -5.22
C PHE A 230 2.09 -6.78 -5.10
N VAL A 231 2.25 -7.48 -3.97
CA VAL A 231 3.38 -8.40 -3.74
C VAL A 231 3.41 -9.48 -4.81
N GLY A 232 2.25 -10.06 -5.14
CA GLY A 232 2.19 -11.11 -6.13
C GLY A 232 2.56 -10.66 -7.54
N ASN A 233 2.09 -9.47 -7.96
CA ASN A 233 2.48 -8.92 -9.27
C ASN A 233 3.97 -8.56 -9.33
N VAL A 234 4.54 -8.00 -8.25
CA VAL A 234 5.99 -7.74 -8.15
C VAL A 234 6.78 -9.05 -8.24
N ALA A 235 6.36 -10.09 -7.50
CA ALA A 235 7.00 -11.40 -7.54
C ALA A 235 6.96 -11.98 -8.96
N LEU A 236 5.79 -12.00 -9.61
CA LEU A 236 5.62 -12.49 -10.98
C LEU A 236 6.51 -11.71 -11.97
N LYS A 237 6.51 -10.38 -11.93
CA LYS A 237 7.30 -9.56 -12.87
C LYS A 237 8.80 -9.68 -12.66
N THR A 238 9.23 -9.81 -11.41
CA THR A 238 10.64 -10.08 -11.08
C THR A 238 11.07 -11.45 -11.60
N SER A 239 10.18 -12.46 -11.47
CA SER A 239 10.39 -13.82 -11.97
C SER A 239 10.56 -13.86 -13.49
N GLU A 240 9.65 -13.18 -14.21
CA GLU A 240 9.69 -13.05 -15.67
C GLU A 240 10.95 -12.31 -16.14
N GLY A 241 11.30 -11.20 -15.49
CA GLY A 241 12.49 -10.41 -15.81
C GLY A 241 13.79 -11.18 -15.59
N LEU A 242 13.90 -11.92 -14.48
CA LEU A 242 15.07 -12.76 -14.20
C LEU A 242 15.21 -13.90 -15.22
N ALA A 243 14.12 -14.57 -15.58
CA ALA A 243 14.14 -15.63 -16.59
C ALA A 243 14.58 -15.10 -17.96
N GLN A 244 14.11 -13.91 -18.35
CA GLN A 244 14.49 -13.26 -19.59
C GLN A 244 15.98 -12.87 -19.58
N MET A 245 16.48 -12.28 -18.49
CA MET A 245 17.89 -11.93 -18.32
C MET A 245 18.80 -13.17 -18.46
N LEU A 246 18.47 -14.27 -17.80
CA LEU A 246 19.25 -15.52 -17.89
C LEU A 246 19.22 -16.10 -19.32
N ALA A 247 18.08 -16.05 -20.00
CA ALA A 247 17.96 -16.52 -21.38
C ALA A 247 18.82 -15.68 -22.35
N ASP A 248 18.90 -14.37 -22.13
CA ASP A 248 19.71 -13.47 -22.95
C ASP A 248 21.21 -13.65 -22.70
N ILE A 249 21.63 -13.84 -21.44
CA ILE A 249 23.04 -14.19 -21.10
C ILE A 249 23.45 -15.49 -21.79
N ILE A 250 22.63 -16.55 -21.70
CA ILE A 250 22.91 -17.83 -22.38
C ILE A 250 23.03 -17.62 -23.89
N ARG A 251 22.13 -16.84 -24.49
CA ARG A 251 22.15 -16.55 -25.93
C ARG A 251 23.42 -15.80 -26.32
N GLU A 252 23.84 -14.82 -25.52
CA GLU A 252 25.06 -14.04 -25.77
C GLU A 252 26.30 -14.94 -25.74
N GLU A 253 26.46 -15.75 -24.69
CA GLU A 253 27.64 -16.64 -24.53
C GLU A 253 27.77 -17.63 -25.69
N PHE A 254 26.66 -18.22 -26.15
CA PHE A 254 26.67 -19.10 -27.32
C PHE A 254 26.85 -18.38 -28.66
N SER A 255 26.74 -17.05 -28.69
CA SER A 255 26.88 -16.22 -29.89
C SER A 255 28.24 -15.53 -30.02
N ARG A 256 29.10 -15.59 -28.99
CA ARG A 256 30.36 -14.84 -28.90
C ARG A 256 31.42 -15.19 -29.94
N SER A 257 31.49 -16.46 -30.37
CA SER A 257 32.54 -16.93 -31.28
C SER A 257 32.04 -18.03 -32.21
N TRP A 258 32.77 -18.29 -33.30
CA TRP A 258 32.43 -19.39 -34.20
C TRP A 258 32.51 -20.76 -33.48
N ALA A 259 33.42 -20.92 -32.52
CA ALA A 259 33.54 -22.12 -31.70
C ALA A 259 32.36 -22.31 -30.74
N THR A 260 31.89 -21.23 -30.08
CA THR A 260 30.70 -21.29 -29.21
C THR A 260 29.42 -21.52 -29.99
N LYS A 261 29.31 -20.99 -31.22
CA LYS A 261 28.19 -21.30 -32.14
C LYS A 261 28.16 -22.77 -32.54
N LEU A 262 29.32 -23.40 -32.74
CA LEU A 262 29.40 -24.84 -33.00
C LEU A 262 28.99 -25.67 -31.78
N MET A 263 29.42 -25.27 -30.57
CA MET A 263 28.98 -25.88 -29.32
C MET A 263 27.47 -25.70 -29.09
N ALA A 264 26.91 -24.54 -29.48
CA ALA A 264 25.47 -24.30 -29.44
C ALA A 264 24.72 -25.34 -30.27
N LEU A 265 25.23 -25.68 -31.46
CA LEU A 265 24.66 -26.67 -32.37
C LEU A 265 24.58 -28.07 -31.74
N LEU A 266 25.60 -28.47 -30.99
CA LEU A 266 25.61 -29.71 -30.21
C LEU A 266 24.68 -29.64 -28.99
N ALA A 267 24.59 -28.47 -28.35
CA ALA A 267 23.73 -28.22 -27.18
C ALA A 267 22.26 -27.95 -27.55
N LEU A 268 21.92 -27.76 -28.83
CA LEU A 268 20.58 -27.40 -29.31
C LEU A 268 19.45 -28.26 -28.73
N PRO A 269 19.58 -29.61 -28.60
CA PRO A 269 18.52 -30.42 -28.00
C PRO A 269 18.28 -30.09 -26.53
N VAL A 270 19.34 -29.78 -25.78
CA VAL A 270 19.27 -29.40 -24.36
C VAL A 270 18.74 -27.98 -24.23
N LEU A 271 19.25 -27.04 -25.01
CA LEU A 271 18.79 -25.64 -25.03
C LEU A 271 17.32 -25.53 -25.45
N SER A 272 16.86 -26.35 -26.40
CA SER A 272 15.46 -26.41 -26.81
C SER A 272 14.55 -26.93 -25.68
N ARG A 273 14.99 -27.96 -24.95
CA ARG A 273 14.25 -28.46 -23.76
C ARG A 273 14.22 -27.44 -22.63
N PHE A 274 15.35 -26.76 -22.38
CA PHE A 274 15.43 -25.69 -21.40
C PHE A 274 14.51 -24.53 -21.78
N LYS A 275 14.62 -24.01 -23.01
CA LYS A 275 13.76 -22.96 -23.55
C LYS A 275 12.29 -23.33 -23.40
N LYS A 276 11.90 -24.56 -23.72
CA LYS A 276 10.50 -25.00 -23.54
C LYS A 276 10.03 -24.95 -22.09
N ARG A 277 10.91 -25.19 -21.10
CA ARG A 277 10.55 -25.12 -19.67
C ARG A 277 10.45 -23.69 -19.15
N VAL A 278 11.23 -22.76 -19.70
CA VAL A 278 11.29 -21.36 -19.23
C VAL A 278 10.56 -20.36 -20.13
N ASP A 279 9.91 -20.82 -21.21
CA ASP A 279 9.17 -19.95 -22.14
C ASP A 279 7.91 -19.40 -21.49
N SER A 280 7.99 -18.16 -20.98
CA SER A 280 6.89 -17.41 -20.35
C SER A 280 5.61 -17.39 -21.19
N ARG A 281 5.70 -17.48 -22.52
CA ARG A 281 4.54 -17.45 -23.43
C ARG A 281 3.63 -18.67 -23.27
N GLN A 282 4.19 -19.84 -22.96
CA GLN A 282 3.39 -21.04 -22.68
C GLN A 282 2.61 -20.93 -21.38
N TYR A 283 3.05 -20.01 -20.51
CA TYR A 283 2.42 -19.80 -19.24
C TYR A 283 1.25 -18.81 -19.31
N ASN A 284 1.06 -18.09 -20.42
CA ASN A 284 0.03 -17.06 -20.54
C ASN A 284 -1.41 -17.57 -20.25
N GLY A 285 -2.28 -16.66 -19.81
CA GLY A 285 -3.67 -16.93 -19.46
C GLY A 285 -3.89 -17.14 -17.96
N ALA A 286 -4.00 -16.07 -17.19
CA ALA A 286 -4.31 -16.14 -15.77
C ALA A 286 -5.84 -16.15 -15.54
N ALA A 287 -6.32 -17.02 -14.64
CA ALA A 287 -7.76 -17.13 -14.36
C ALA A 287 -8.18 -16.09 -13.32
N LEU A 288 -9.25 -15.34 -13.60
CA LEU A 288 -9.93 -14.51 -12.61
C LEU A 288 -10.90 -15.38 -11.80
N LEU A 289 -10.45 -15.86 -10.65
CA LEU A 289 -11.26 -16.67 -9.75
C LEU A 289 -12.23 -15.80 -8.94
N GLY A 290 -13.33 -16.40 -8.49
CA GLY A 290 -14.34 -15.73 -7.66
C GLY A 290 -15.48 -15.08 -8.43
N LEU A 291 -15.48 -15.15 -9.76
CA LEU A 291 -16.58 -14.72 -10.62
C LEU A 291 -17.54 -15.88 -10.91
N ARG A 292 -18.79 -15.56 -11.25
CA ARG A 292 -19.81 -16.57 -11.62
C ARG A 292 -19.54 -17.27 -12.96
N ASN A 293 -18.60 -16.77 -13.75
CA ASN A 293 -18.21 -17.34 -15.03
C ASN A 293 -16.68 -17.23 -15.22
N LEU A 294 -16.13 -18.06 -16.11
CA LEU A 294 -14.69 -18.12 -16.38
C LEU A 294 -14.22 -16.92 -17.20
N VAL A 295 -13.22 -16.21 -16.68
CA VAL A 295 -12.52 -15.15 -17.40
C VAL A 295 -11.01 -15.40 -17.32
N ILE A 296 -10.35 -15.38 -18.46
CA ILE A 296 -8.90 -15.56 -18.58
C ILE A 296 -8.26 -14.26 -19.07
N LYS A 297 -7.34 -13.72 -18.27
CA LYS A 297 -6.51 -12.57 -18.62
C LYS A 297 -5.24 -13.05 -19.33
N SER A 298 -5.09 -12.64 -20.58
CA SER A 298 -3.84 -12.78 -21.33
C SER A 298 -2.94 -11.56 -21.10
N HIS A 299 -1.62 -11.70 -21.22
CA HIS A 299 -0.69 -10.57 -21.16
C HIS A 299 -0.94 -9.56 -22.31
N GLY A 300 -0.83 -8.26 -22.04
CA GLY A 300 -1.11 -7.21 -23.03
C GLY A 300 -0.17 -7.25 -24.25
N SER A 301 1.11 -7.54 -24.00
CA SER A 301 2.16 -7.66 -25.02
C SER A 301 2.34 -9.08 -25.59
N ALA A 302 1.38 -9.99 -25.36
CA ALA A 302 1.49 -11.37 -25.86
C ALA A 302 1.56 -11.41 -27.39
N ASP A 303 2.41 -12.28 -27.94
CA ASP A 303 2.37 -12.63 -29.36
C ASP A 303 1.22 -13.62 -29.65
N ALA A 304 0.96 -13.90 -30.93
CA ALA A 304 -0.14 -14.80 -31.32
C ALA A 304 0.01 -16.20 -30.69
N TYR A 305 1.24 -16.69 -30.51
CA TYR A 305 1.52 -17.96 -29.86
C TYR A 305 1.16 -17.94 -28.37
N GLY A 306 1.58 -16.89 -27.64
CA GLY A 306 1.23 -16.71 -26.24
C GLY A 306 -0.27 -16.50 -26.05
N PHE A 307 -0.95 -15.79 -26.94
CA PHE A 307 -2.40 -15.62 -26.85
C PHE A 307 -3.16 -16.93 -27.12
N GLU A 308 -2.68 -17.77 -28.04
CA GLU A 308 -3.23 -19.12 -28.29
C GLU A 308 -3.18 -19.99 -27.02
N TRP A 309 -2.12 -19.89 -26.21
CA TRP A 309 -2.05 -20.56 -24.91
C TRP A 309 -3.11 -20.07 -23.92
N ALA A 310 -3.42 -18.76 -23.91
CA ALA A 310 -4.51 -18.25 -23.07
C ALA A 310 -5.88 -18.79 -23.51
N ILE A 311 -6.14 -18.91 -24.82
CA ILE A 311 -7.34 -19.56 -25.36
C ILE A 311 -7.39 -21.03 -24.91
N LYS A 312 -6.26 -21.75 -25.06
CA LYS A 312 -6.14 -23.14 -24.63
C LYS A 312 -6.47 -23.31 -23.15
N ARG A 313 -5.99 -22.41 -22.27
CA ARG A 313 -6.31 -22.48 -20.84
C ARG A 313 -7.79 -22.29 -20.56
N GLY A 314 -8.44 -21.34 -21.23
CA GLY A 314 -9.89 -21.16 -21.12
C GLY A 314 -10.66 -22.39 -21.60
N TYR A 315 -10.24 -22.96 -22.72
CA TYR A 315 -10.81 -24.20 -23.26
C TYR A 315 -10.63 -25.38 -22.30
N ASP A 316 -9.42 -25.61 -21.79
CA ASP A 316 -9.13 -26.69 -20.85
C ASP A 316 -9.91 -26.50 -19.54
N ALA A 317 -10.07 -25.25 -19.06
CA ALA A 317 -10.86 -24.94 -17.87
C ALA A 317 -12.35 -25.28 -18.05
N VAL A 318 -12.94 -24.94 -19.20
CA VAL A 318 -14.34 -25.30 -19.52
C VAL A 318 -14.48 -26.81 -19.69
N LYS A 319 -13.59 -27.44 -20.46
CA LYS A 319 -13.66 -28.88 -20.76
C LYS A 319 -13.55 -29.75 -19.51
N ASN A 320 -12.74 -29.32 -18.54
CA ASN A 320 -12.58 -30.02 -17.26
C ASN A 320 -13.62 -29.61 -16.21
N GLY A 321 -14.55 -28.71 -16.53
CA GLY A 321 -15.59 -28.24 -15.61
C GLY A 321 -15.02 -27.53 -14.38
N VAL A 322 -13.97 -26.72 -14.57
CA VAL A 322 -13.26 -26.05 -13.46
C VAL A 322 -14.21 -25.14 -12.68
N LEU A 323 -15.12 -24.44 -13.34
CA LEU A 323 -16.07 -23.54 -12.67
C LEU A 323 -17.05 -24.29 -11.78
N GLU A 324 -17.63 -25.39 -12.27
CA GLU A 324 -18.57 -26.21 -11.51
C GLU A 324 -17.89 -26.91 -10.34
N ARG A 325 -16.65 -27.38 -10.53
CA ARG A 325 -15.84 -27.99 -9.46
C ARG A 325 -15.40 -26.96 -8.43
N LEU A 326 -14.96 -25.78 -8.86
CA LEU A 326 -14.57 -24.68 -7.97
C LEU A 326 -15.76 -24.24 -7.12
N THR A 327 -16.93 -24.02 -7.74
CA THR A 327 -18.15 -23.59 -7.03
C THR A 327 -18.55 -24.62 -5.98
N ARG A 328 -18.55 -25.91 -6.34
CA ARG A 328 -18.84 -27.00 -5.41
C ARG A 328 -17.83 -27.09 -4.27
N ALA A 329 -16.54 -27.02 -4.58
CA ALA A 329 -15.49 -27.06 -3.55
C ALA A 329 -15.55 -25.85 -2.61
N LEU A 330 -15.98 -24.67 -3.09
CA LEU A 330 -16.22 -23.51 -2.23
C LEU A 330 -17.48 -23.70 -1.36
N GLU A 331 -18.56 -24.28 -1.90
CA GLU A 331 -19.78 -24.61 -1.15
C GLU A 331 -19.54 -25.68 -0.08
N GLU A 332 -18.70 -26.68 -0.36
CA GLU A 332 -18.32 -27.74 0.58
C GLU A 332 -17.44 -27.21 1.72
N ASN A 333 -16.61 -26.19 1.45
CA ASN A 333 -15.72 -25.57 2.42
C ASN A 333 -16.35 -24.42 3.23
N ALA A 334 -17.53 -23.94 2.84
CA ALA A 334 -18.23 -22.90 3.58
C ALA A 334 -18.71 -23.38 4.96
N ASP A 335 -18.42 -22.58 6.00
CA ASP A 335 -18.73 -22.87 7.41
C ASP A 335 -20.19 -23.36 7.61
N PRO A 336 -20.46 -24.45 8.36
CA PRO A 336 -21.81 -24.89 8.68
C PRO A 336 -22.71 -23.80 9.30
N LEU A 337 -22.15 -22.81 10.01
CA LEU A 337 -22.90 -21.63 10.50
C LEU A 337 -23.32 -20.68 9.37
N ALA A 338 -22.52 -20.54 8.32
CA ALA A 338 -22.86 -19.76 7.12
C ALA A 338 -23.92 -20.48 6.25
N ARG A 339 -23.92 -21.82 6.23
CA ARG A 339 -24.98 -22.63 5.57
C ARG A 339 -26.37 -22.39 6.18
N ALA A 340 -26.45 -22.24 7.50
CA ALA A 340 -27.71 -21.93 8.20
C ALA A 340 -28.23 -20.51 7.87
N ALA A 341 -27.33 -19.54 7.75
CA ALA A 341 -27.69 -18.15 7.39
C ALA A 341 -28.15 -18.00 5.93
N ALA A 342 -27.60 -18.80 5.00
CA ALA A 342 -28.00 -18.77 3.59
C ALA A 342 -29.33 -19.50 3.30
N THR A 343 -29.78 -20.38 4.20
CA THR A 343 -31.00 -21.20 4.03
C THR A 343 -32.17 -20.75 4.91
N GLY A 344 -31.96 -19.85 5.86
CA GLY A 344 -32.94 -19.43 6.86
C GLY A 344 -33.75 -18.17 6.52
N ALA A 345 -34.59 -18.23 5.49
CA ALA A 345 -35.74 -17.31 5.36
C ALA A 345 -37.03 -18.12 5.50
N GLY A 346 -37.38 -18.44 6.75
CA GLY A 346 -38.69 -18.99 7.10
C GLY A 346 -38.63 -20.16 8.06
N ALA A 347 -38.62 -19.89 9.37
CA ALA A 347 -39.50 -20.50 10.37
C ALA A 347 -38.98 -20.26 11.80
N GLY A 348 -39.84 -19.66 12.63
CA GLY A 348 -40.08 -20.11 14.00
C GLY A 348 -39.00 -19.88 15.06
N ALA A 349 -39.26 -18.90 15.93
CA ALA A 349 -38.63 -18.76 17.23
C ALA A 349 -38.72 -20.05 18.07
N GLY A 350 -37.63 -20.34 18.79
CA GLY A 350 -37.58 -21.36 19.84
C GLY A 350 -36.35 -21.13 20.71
N GLU A 351 -36.57 -20.64 21.93
CA GLU A 351 -35.58 -20.52 23.00
C GLU A 351 -34.86 -21.86 23.23
N LEU A 352 -33.54 -21.83 23.43
CA LEU A 352 -32.86 -22.89 24.17
C LEU A 352 -31.69 -22.32 25.00
N ASP A 353 -31.83 -22.63 26.28
CA ASP A 353 -31.02 -22.40 27.47
C ASP A 353 -29.56 -22.88 27.32
N VAL A 354 -28.61 -22.04 27.75
CA VAL A 354 -27.18 -22.38 27.82
C VAL A 354 -26.76 -22.39 29.29
N SER A 355 -26.94 -23.52 29.94
CA SER A 355 -26.27 -23.83 31.20
C SER A 355 -25.78 -25.27 31.22
N GLY A 356 -24.45 -25.43 31.31
CA GLY A 356 -23.83 -26.67 31.78
C GLY A 356 -22.87 -27.37 30.80
N ALA A 357 -21.56 -27.21 31.03
CA ALA A 357 -20.54 -28.28 31.01
C ALA A 357 -19.16 -27.62 31.22
N GLN A 358 -18.67 -27.53 32.45
CA GLN A 358 -17.78 -28.51 33.10
C GLN A 358 -16.39 -28.63 32.45
N ALA A 359 -15.42 -28.11 33.20
CA ALA A 359 -13.99 -28.25 33.01
C ALA A 359 -13.54 -29.71 33.11
N PHE A 360 -12.52 -30.07 32.32
CA PHE A 360 -11.74 -31.30 32.49
C PHE A 360 -10.27 -31.01 32.81
N PRO A 361 -9.58 -31.90 33.55
CA PRO A 361 -8.48 -31.53 34.41
C PRO A 361 -7.09 -31.72 33.80
N SER A 362 -6.14 -31.00 34.42
CA SER A 362 -4.69 -31.13 34.29
C SER A 362 -4.16 -32.53 34.62
N ALA A 363 -3.20 -33.01 33.85
CA ALA A 363 -2.34 -34.14 34.23
C ALA A 363 -0.87 -33.71 34.20
N THR A 364 -0.22 -33.84 35.36
CA THR A 364 1.20 -33.58 35.62
C THR A 364 2.06 -34.84 35.51
N THR A 365 3.29 -34.61 35.03
CA THR A 365 4.59 -35.23 35.37
C THR A 365 4.91 -36.67 34.97
N GLY A 366 5.96 -36.78 34.15
CA GLY A 366 6.90 -37.90 34.08
C GLY A 366 8.31 -37.38 33.75
N THR A 367 9.20 -37.39 34.72
CA THR A 367 10.60 -36.94 34.66
C THR A 367 11.52 -38.01 34.07
N ALA A 368 12.47 -37.59 33.21
CA ALA A 368 13.71 -38.31 32.94
C ALA A 368 14.87 -37.31 32.82
N ALA A 369 15.84 -37.41 33.73
CA ALA A 369 17.16 -36.78 33.68
C ALA A 369 18.01 -37.48 32.62
N GLY A 370 18.99 -36.90 31.93
CA GLY A 370 19.54 -35.54 31.89
C GLY A 370 20.68 -35.54 30.86
N SER A 371 20.87 -34.45 30.14
CA SER A 371 22.18 -34.07 29.61
C SER A 371 22.16 -32.56 29.36
N THR A 372 23.12 -31.88 29.94
CA THR A 372 23.18 -30.43 30.10
C THR A 372 23.68 -29.74 28.84
N HIS A 373 22.79 -29.04 28.14
CA HIS A 373 23.13 -27.82 27.42
C HIS A 373 22.03 -26.80 27.70
N ARG A 374 22.33 -25.76 28.47
CA ARG A 374 21.43 -24.61 28.62
C ARG A 374 21.32 -23.95 27.24
N PRO A 375 20.14 -23.84 26.61
CA PRO A 375 19.95 -22.86 25.56
C PRO A 375 20.03 -21.49 26.23
N HIS A 376 20.76 -20.57 25.63
CA HIS A 376 20.68 -19.16 25.98
C HIS A 376 19.21 -18.74 25.93
N GLU A 377 18.65 -18.39 27.08
CA GLU A 377 17.43 -17.61 27.19
C GLU A 377 17.71 -16.29 26.46
N MET A 378 17.26 -16.16 25.20
CA MET A 378 17.10 -14.85 24.60
C MET A 378 15.95 -14.18 25.35
N VAL A 379 16.32 -13.42 26.38
CA VAL A 379 15.43 -12.43 26.98
C VAL A 379 15.03 -11.49 25.84
N HIS A 380 13.80 -11.66 25.33
CA HIS A 380 13.19 -10.64 24.47
C HIS A 380 13.05 -9.39 25.33
N SER A 381 14.03 -8.49 25.21
CA SER A 381 13.98 -7.21 25.87
C SER A 381 12.92 -6.38 25.14
N THR A 382 11.74 -6.24 25.76
CA THR A 382 10.63 -5.42 25.26
C THR A 382 10.95 -3.95 25.48
N ILE A 383 11.81 -3.38 24.62
CA ILE A 383 12.14 -1.95 24.66
C ILE A 383 11.01 -1.17 23.97
N TYR A 384 10.55 -0.13 24.66
CA TYR A 384 9.63 0.89 24.16
C TYR A 384 10.32 2.26 24.22
N SER A 385 9.80 3.22 23.46
CA SER A 385 10.22 4.62 23.52
C SER A 385 9.21 5.43 24.32
N ARG A 386 9.65 6.20 25.32
CA ARG A 386 8.78 7.07 26.11
C ARG A 386 9.24 8.51 26.05
N VAL A 387 8.28 9.44 25.99
CA VAL A 387 8.53 10.87 26.14
C VAL A 387 9.02 11.14 27.57
N LEU A 388 10.28 11.55 27.69
CA LEU A 388 10.89 11.95 28.97
C LEU A 388 10.67 13.44 29.26
N GLY A 389 10.69 14.27 28.22
CA GLY A 389 10.53 15.72 28.34
C GLY A 389 10.17 16.37 27.02
N THR A 390 9.49 17.52 27.12
CA THR A 390 9.09 18.36 25.98
C THR A 390 9.65 19.77 26.15
N GLY A 391 9.92 20.43 25.04
CA GLY A 391 10.35 21.82 25.03
C GLY A 391 10.03 22.47 23.70
N SER A 392 9.77 23.77 23.72
CA SER A 392 9.48 24.52 22.51
C SER A 392 10.01 25.94 22.58
N TYR A 393 10.10 26.60 21.44
CA TYR A 393 10.51 27.99 21.31
C TYR A 393 9.85 28.64 20.09
N LEU A 394 9.36 29.88 20.28
CA LEU A 394 8.92 30.78 19.23
C LEU A 394 9.85 32.00 19.24
N PRO A 395 10.24 32.53 18.08
CA PRO A 395 11.08 33.74 18.02
C PRO A 395 10.35 34.95 18.63
N SER A 396 11.09 36.01 18.96
CA SER A 396 10.54 37.14 19.72
C SER A 396 9.51 37.98 18.97
N ALA A 397 9.61 38.06 17.65
CA ALA A 397 8.73 38.89 16.84
C ALA A 397 7.36 38.21 16.62
N ARG A 398 6.40 38.52 17.51
CA ARG A 398 4.99 38.16 17.31
C ARG A 398 4.35 39.10 16.29
N VAL A 399 3.95 38.56 15.15
CA VAL A 399 3.33 39.31 14.05
C VAL A 399 1.81 39.09 14.06
N THR A 400 1.06 40.13 14.38
CA THR A 400 -0.41 40.07 14.35
C THR A 400 -0.95 40.11 12.92
N ASN A 401 -2.21 39.69 12.71
CA ASN A 401 -2.86 39.85 11.41
C ASN A 401 -2.95 41.31 10.96
N GLN A 402 -3.24 42.24 11.89
CA GLN A 402 -3.33 43.66 11.59
C GLN A 402 -1.98 44.21 11.12
N GLU A 403 -0.91 43.81 11.80
CA GLU A 403 0.45 44.19 11.41
C GLU A 403 0.83 43.62 10.04
N LEU A 404 0.56 42.33 9.79
CA LEU A 404 0.84 41.71 8.50
C LEU A 404 0.02 42.34 7.38
N ALA A 405 -1.27 42.63 7.61
CA ALA A 405 -2.12 43.32 6.65
C ALA A 405 -1.58 44.72 6.32
N GLY A 406 -1.08 45.45 7.32
CA GLY A 406 -0.43 46.75 7.13
C GLY A 406 0.84 46.65 6.27
N ARG A 407 1.69 45.64 6.52
CA ARG A 407 2.90 45.37 5.71
C ARG A 407 2.55 45.05 4.25
N LEU A 408 1.54 44.20 4.04
CA LEU A 408 1.07 43.80 2.70
C LEU A 408 0.41 44.96 1.93
N ALA A 409 -0.32 45.83 2.62
CA ALA A 409 -0.93 47.01 2.01
C ALA A 409 0.12 47.98 1.44
N GLN A 410 1.31 48.11 2.07
CA GLN A 410 2.42 48.89 1.53
C GLN A 410 2.96 48.34 0.20
N GLN A 411 2.72 47.06 -0.08
CA GLN A 411 3.09 46.36 -1.31
C GLN A 411 1.91 46.25 -2.30
N GLY A 412 0.78 46.90 -2.01
CA GLY A 412 -0.41 46.90 -2.87
C GLY A 412 -1.27 45.62 -2.75
N ILE A 413 -1.10 44.84 -1.68
CA ILE A 413 -1.78 43.56 -1.48
C ILE A 413 -2.86 43.73 -0.41
N GLU A 414 -4.12 43.62 -0.82
CA GLU A 414 -5.26 43.77 0.08
C GLU A 414 -5.54 42.49 0.88
N THR A 415 -5.63 42.62 2.21
CA THR A 415 -6.11 41.59 3.14
C THR A 415 -6.59 42.25 4.44
N SER A 416 -7.18 41.49 5.36
CA SER A 416 -7.60 41.99 6.68
C SER A 416 -7.52 40.90 7.76
N ASP A 417 -7.60 41.29 9.03
CA ASP A 417 -7.71 40.35 10.15
C ASP A 417 -8.92 39.43 10.00
N GLU A 418 -10.08 40.00 9.69
CA GLU A 418 -11.33 39.27 9.53
C GLU A 418 -11.23 38.23 8.41
N TRP A 419 -10.58 38.58 7.30
CA TRP A 419 -10.38 37.66 6.19
C TRP A 419 -9.47 36.49 6.57
N ILE A 420 -8.35 36.78 7.25
CA ILE A 420 -7.40 35.75 7.69
C ILE A 420 -8.06 34.83 8.72
N VAL A 421 -8.70 35.38 9.75
CA VAL A 421 -9.39 34.60 10.79
C VAL A 421 -10.49 33.74 10.18
N ALA A 422 -11.35 34.30 9.33
CA ALA A 422 -12.44 33.54 8.72
C ALA A 422 -11.94 32.36 7.89
N ARG A 423 -10.83 32.54 7.15
CA ARG A 423 -10.27 31.51 6.28
C ARG A 423 -9.47 30.45 7.04
N THR A 424 -8.77 30.83 8.10
CA THR A 424 -7.66 30.03 8.66
C THR A 424 -7.78 29.75 10.16
N GLY A 425 -8.45 30.64 10.91
CA GLY A 425 -8.45 30.68 12.37
C GLY A 425 -7.24 31.39 12.98
N ILE A 426 -6.26 31.82 12.17
CA ILE A 426 -5.01 32.43 12.62
C ILE A 426 -5.24 33.89 13.04
N ARG A 427 -4.68 34.30 14.18
CA ARG A 427 -4.67 35.66 14.72
C ARG A 427 -3.26 36.26 14.78
N ALA A 428 -2.28 35.41 15.07
CA ALA A 428 -0.87 35.75 15.08
C ALA A 428 -0.02 34.59 14.55
N ARG A 429 1.22 34.95 14.23
CA ARG A 429 2.32 34.02 13.98
C ARG A 429 3.61 34.67 14.44
N TYR A 430 4.70 33.93 14.42
CA TYR A 430 6.01 34.43 14.80
C TYR A 430 6.96 34.33 13.62
N PHE A 431 7.81 35.33 13.42
CA PHE A 431 8.87 35.29 12.42
C PHE A 431 10.23 35.44 13.10
N ALA A 432 11.18 34.63 12.67
CA ALA A 432 12.57 34.76 13.07
C ALA A 432 13.17 36.03 12.44
N GLU A 433 14.11 36.65 13.15
CA GLU A 433 14.94 37.69 12.54
C GLU A 433 15.74 37.09 11.37
N PRO A 434 16.13 37.86 10.35
CA PRO A 434 16.82 37.35 9.16
C PRO A 434 18.08 36.54 9.46
N GLU A 435 18.82 36.91 10.51
CA GLU A 435 20.03 36.22 10.96
C GLU A 435 19.72 34.96 11.79
N GLN A 436 18.52 34.86 12.38
CA GLN A 436 18.16 33.75 13.23
C GLN A 436 17.75 32.52 12.41
N THR A 437 18.45 31.40 12.61
CA THR A 437 18.29 30.19 11.79
C THR A 437 17.46 29.10 12.47
N THR A 438 17.06 28.09 11.69
CA THR A 438 16.33 26.92 12.19
C THR A 438 17.06 26.20 13.32
N SER A 439 18.38 26.00 13.22
CA SER A 439 19.15 25.36 14.29
C SER A 439 19.21 26.18 15.59
N GLU A 440 19.02 27.51 15.52
CA GLU A 440 18.96 28.38 16.70
C GLU A 440 17.61 28.29 17.42
N LEU A 441 16.51 28.21 16.66
CA LEU A 441 15.20 27.92 17.24
C LEU A 441 15.22 26.52 17.89
N ALA A 442 15.78 25.53 17.17
CA ALA A 442 15.93 24.16 17.64
C ALA A 442 16.76 24.05 18.91
N LEU A 443 17.82 24.85 19.06
CA LEU A 443 18.68 24.87 20.25
C LEU A 443 17.88 25.14 21.52
N ILE A 444 17.08 26.21 21.52
CA ILE A 444 16.34 26.63 22.72
C ILE A 444 15.23 25.63 23.05
N ALA A 445 14.51 25.13 22.04
CA ALA A 445 13.51 24.08 22.23
C ALA A 445 14.14 22.79 22.82
N SER A 446 15.30 22.40 22.31
CA SER A 446 16.02 21.20 22.75
C SER A 446 16.55 21.33 24.18
N GLN A 447 17.12 22.49 24.55
CA GLN A 447 17.57 22.76 25.92
C GLN A 447 16.41 22.60 26.91
N ARG A 448 15.24 23.17 26.59
CA ARG A 448 14.03 23.05 27.41
C ARG A 448 13.51 21.62 27.51
N ALA A 449 13.60 20.84 26.43
CA ALA A 449 13.19 19.44 26.42
C ALA A 449 14.12 18.55 27.25
N ILE A 450 15.43 18.77 27.16
CA ILE A 450 16.45 18.06 27.94
C ILE A 450 16.33 18.41 29.43
N GLU A 451 16.13 19.70 29.75
CA GLU A 451 15.86 20.15 31.12
C GLU A 451 14.61 19.47 31.69
N ALA A 452 13.50 19.45 30.92
CA ALA A 452 12.26 18.78 31.33
C ALA A 452 12.43 17.26 31.50
N ALA A 453 13.29 16.64 30.69
CA ALA A 453 13.59 15.21 30.78
C ALA A 453 14.45 14.84 32.00
N GLY A 454 15.17 15.82 32.59
CA GLY A 454 16.04 15.59 33.74
C GLY A 454 17.20 14.64 33.46
N ILE A 455 17.66 14.55 32.21
CA ILE A 455 18.77 13.69 31.79
C ILE A 455 20.06 14.49 31.61
N ASP A 456 21.21 13.81 31.73
CA ASP A 456 22.48 14.38 31.28
C ASP A 456 22.42 14.63 29.77
N LEU A 457 22.85 15.83 29.36
CA LEU A 457 23.03 16.20 27.97
C LEU A 457 23.85 15.17 27.18
N GLN A 458 24.92 14.63 27.78
CA GLN A 458 25.78 13.64 27.12
C GLN A 458 25.14 12.24 27.03
N ALA A 459 23.97 12.03 27.63
CA ALA A 459 23.22 10.78 27.50
C ALA A 459 22.38 10.72 26.21
N VAL A 460 22.22 11.83 25.48
CA VAL A 460 21.55 11.86 24.17
C VAL A 460 22.45 11.22 23.12
N ASP A 461 22.04 10.06 22.60
CA ASP A 461 22.83 9.25 21.65
C ASP A 461 22.29 9.25 20.21
N LEU A 462 21.21 10.00 19.97
CA LEU A 462 20.60 10.22 18.66
C LEU A 462 19.95 11.61 18.57
N ILE A 463 20.18 12.33 17.48
CA ILE A 463 19.50 13.60 17.17
C ILE A 463 18.85 13.51 15.79
N ILE A 464 17.53 13.71 15.73
CA ILE A 464 16.77 13.75 14.48
C ILE A 464 16.04 15.09 14.40
N VAL A 465 16.32 15.85 13.34
CA VAL A 465 15.63 17.12 13.08
C VAL A 465 14.74 16.99 11.84
N ALA A 466 13.44 17.18 12.01
CA ALA A 466 12.50 17.36 10.92
C ALA A 466 12.43 18.84 10.53
N THR A 467 12.85 19.16 9.30
CA THR A 467 12.81 20.53 8.77
C THR A 467 12.77 20.56 7.24
N SER A 468 12.10 21.55 6.68
CA SER A 468 12.20 21.95 5.26
C SER A 468 12.96 23.25 5.04
N THR A 469 13.47 23.86 6.11
CA THR A 469 14.23 25.11 6.08
C THR A 469 15.57 24.97 6.82
N PRO A 470 16.43 24.00 6.43
CA PRO A 470 17.70 23.83 7.10
C PRO A 470 18.60 25.05 6.92
N ASP A 471 19.49 25.29 7.89
CA ASP A 471 20.45 26.39 7.87
C ASP A 471 21.30 26.41 6.58
N PHE A 472 21.71 25.22 6.12
CA PHE A 472 22.54 25.01 4.96
C PHE A 472 22.00 23.85 4.12
N VAL A 473 22.43 23.77 2.85
CA VAL A 473 22.19 22.57 2.01
C VAL A 473 22.79 21.33 2.68
N PHE A 474 24.02 21.47 3.17
CA PHE A 474 24.69 20.59 4.11
C PHE A 474 25.78 21.41 4.83
N PRO A 475 26.22 21.03 6.04
CA PRO A 475 25.80 19.87 6.85
C PRO A 475 24.36 19.97 7.36
N SER A 476 23.86 18.88 7.96
CA SER A 476 22.51 18.82 8.53
C SER A 476 22.33 19.76 9.72
N THR A 477 21.10 20.23 9.91
CA THR A 477 20.65 21.02 11.06
C THR A 477 20.91 20.27 12.36
N ALA A 478 20.70 18.95 12.38
CA ALA A 478 20.98 18.08 13.51
C ALA A 478 22.47 18.12 13.93
N CYS A 479 23.42 18.15 12.98
CA CYS A 479 24.85 18.27 13.29
C CYS A 479 25.18 19.65 13.88
N LEU A 480 24.58 20.72 13.36
CA LEU A 480 24.74 22.06 13.92
C LEU A 480 24.19 22.12 15.35
N LEU A 481 23.01 21.55 15.57
CA LEU A 481 22.35 21.46 16.87
C LEU A 481 23.19 20.65 17.86
N GLN A 482 23.72 19.49 17.46
CA GLN A 482 24.62 18.68 18.29
C GLN A 482 25.79 19.51 18.83
N ASN A 483 26.46 20.26 17.94
CA ASN A 483 27.58 21.09 18.32
C ASN A 483 27.16 22.29 19.19
N LYS A 484 26.04 22.95 18.87
CA LYS A 484 25.49 24.08 19.66
C LYS A 484 25.09 23.64 21.08
N LEU A 485 24.55 22.43 21.22
CA LEU A 485 24.25 21.82 22.51
C LEU A 485 25.53 21.42 23.28
N GLY A 486 26.62 21.13 22.58
CA GLY A 486 27.88 20.69 23.18
C GLY A 486 27.93 19.18 23.45
N ILE A 487 27.17 18.38 22.70
CA ILE A 487 27.21 16.91 22.78
C ILE A 487 28.48 16.40 22.09
N ARG A 488 29.29 15.60 22.81
CA ARG A 488 30.64 15.14 22.36
C ARG A 488 30.81 13.62 22.38
N ASN A 489 29.73 12.88 22.59
CA ASN A 489 29.71 11.41 22.72
C ASN A 489 29.75 10.65 21.37
N GLY A 490 29.82 11.35 20.24
CA GLY A 490 29.79 10.74 18.90
C GLY A 490 28.39 10.30 18.45
N CYS A 491 27.31 10.84 19.02
CA CYS A 491 25.94 10.48 18.66
C CYS A 491 25.66 10.67 17.16
N ALA A 492 24.78 9.83 16.62
CA ALA A 492 24.25 10.01 15.28
C ALA A 492 23.38 11.28 15.22
N ALA A 493 23.51 12.06 14.14
CA ALA A 493 22.76 13.30 13.96
C ALA A 493 22.39 13.49 12.48
N PHE A 494 21.10 13.55 12.16
CA PHE A 494 20.63 13.73 10.78
C PHE A 494 19.28 14.44 10.69
N ASP A 495 19.01 14.99 9.50
CA ASP A 495 17.73 15.63 9.20
C ASP A 495 16.82 14.67 8.43
N VAL A 496 15.50 14.79 8.65
CA VAL A 496 14.48 14.08 7.87
C VAL A 496 13.58 15.07 7.14
N GLN A 497 13.25 14.75 5.90
CA GLN A 497 12.43 15.59 5.03
C GLN A 497 11.08 14.92 4.75
N ALA A 498 10.03 15.39 5.41
CA ALA A 498 8.63 15.10 5.08
C ALA A 498 7.72 16.31 5.35
N VAL A 499 8.29 17.52 5.19
CA VAL A 499 7.60 18.81 5.36
C VAL A 499 6.81 18.84 6.68
N CYS A 500 5.55 19.27 6.65
CA CYS A 500 4.69 19.38 7.82
C CYS A 500 4.42 18.04 8.53
N SER A 501 4.56 16.92 7.84
CA SER A 501 4.48 15.56 8.44
C SER A 501 5.79 15.13 9.09
N GLY A 502 6.83 15.95 8.98
CA GLY A 502 8.21 15.63 9.35
C GLY A 502 8.37 15.16 10.79
N PHE A 503 7.65 15.75 11.74
CA PHE A 503 7.75 15.33 13.15
C PHE A 503 7.21 13.91 13.39
N ALA A 504 6.10 13.52 12.73
CA ALA A 504 5.58 12.15 12.82
C ALA A 504 6.57 11.14 12.21
N TYR A 505 7.19 11.50 11.09
CA TYR A 505 8.27 10.72 10.47
C TYR A 505 9.48 10.57 11.41
N ALA A 506 9.94 11.68 12.00
CA ALA A 506 11.08 11.69 12.91
C ALA A 506 10.83 10.85 14.17
N LEU A 507 9.64 10.94 14.76
CA LEU A 507 9.25 10.14 15.92
C LEU A 507 9.24 8.64 15.62
N ALA A 508 8.66 8.23 14.48
CA ALA A 508 8.61 6.83 14.10
C ALA A 508 10.00 6.25 13.81
N VAL A 509 10.89 7.03 13.18
CA VAL A 509 12.29 6.64 12.95
C VAL A 509 13.04 6.50 14.28
N ALA A 510 12.90 7.48 15.18
CA ALA A 510 13.49 7.42 16.52
C ALA A 510 12.99 6.20 17.31
N ASP A 511 11.69 5.92 17.25
CA ASP A 511 11.09 4.76 17.92
C ASP A 511 11.64 3.44 17.39
N GLY A 512 11.75 3.27 16.07
CA GLY A 512 12.35 2.06 15.49
C GLY A 512 13.81 1.84 15.94
N LEU A 513 14.59 2.92 16.06
CA LEU A 513 15.98 2.88 16.50
C LEU A 513 16.12 2.59 18.01
N ILE A 514 15.22 3.12 18.85
CA ILE A 514 15.20 2.81 20.28
C ILE A 514 14.71 1.38 20.54
N ARG A 515 13.61 0.97 19.91
CA ARG A 515 13.01 -0.36 20.11
C ARG A 515 13.91 -1.51 19.65
N SER A 516 14.77 -1.27 18.67
CA SER A 516 15.79 -2.23 18.24
C SER A 516 16.98 -2.33 19.19
N GLY A 517 17.09 -1.42 20.16
CA GLY A 517 18.23 -1.32 21.09
C GLY A 517 19.47 -0.65 20.48
N ALA A 518 19.37 -0.09 19.26
CA ALA A 518 20.49 0.60 18.62
C ALA A 518 20.81 1.94 19.28
N HIS A 519 19.79 2.61 19.84
CA HIS A 519 19.90 3.88 20.55
C HIS A 519 19.08 3.86 21.85
N ARG A 520 19.42 4.71 22.82
CA ARG A 520 18.76 4.75 24.13
C ARG A 520 18.02 6.05 24.40
N ASN A 521 18.58 7.19 24.03
CA ASN A 521 17.94 8.49 24.23
C ASN A 521 18.03 9.34 22.96
N ALA A 522 16.89 9.55 22.31
CA ALA A 522 16.79 10.33 21.09
C ALA A 522 16.20 11.72 21.36
N LEU A 523 16.88 12.75 20.88
CA LEU A 523 16.32 14.09 20.76
C LEU A 523 15.66 14.23 19.39
N VAL A 524 14.34 14.38 19.39
CA VAL A 524 13.51 14.50 18.19
C VAL A 524 12.96 15.92 18.10
N VAL A 525 13.29 16.64 17.03
CA VAL A 525 12.99 18.07 16.90
C VAL A 525 12.23 18.34 15.62
N GLY A 526 11.14 19.10 15.69
CA GLY A 526 10.55 19.78 14.53
C GLY A 526 10.89 21.26 14.60
N ALA A 527 11.55 21.82 13.59
CA ALA A 527 12.00 23.21 13.59
C ALA A 527 11.94 23.82 12.20
N GLU A 528 11.47 25.06 12.11
CA GLU A 528 11.30 25.76 10.84
C GLU A 528 11.49 27.27 10.98
N THR A 529 12.21 27.86 10.02
CA THR A 529 12.14 29.30 9.68
C THR A 529 11.43 29.44 8.33
N PHE A 530 10.15 29.08 8.30
CA PHE A 530 9.32 28.99 7.11
C PHE A 530 9.09 30.33 6.41
N SER A 531 9.20 31.44 7.16
CA SER A 531 9.19 32.81 6.64
C SER A 531 10.17 33.04 5.48
N ARG A 532 11.29 32.30 5.45
CA ARG A 532 12.31 32.35 4.38
C ARG A 532 11.80 31.82 3.03
N LEU A 533 10.71 31.06 3.02
CA LEU A 533 10.10 30.47 1.83
C LEU A 533 8.79 31.16 1.42
N LEU A 534 8.39 32.25 2.08
CA LEU A 534 7.12 32.92 1.80
C LEU A 534 7.28 33.99 0.73
N ASP A 535 6.46 33.90 -0.32
CA ASP A 535 6.24 35.03 -1.23
C ASP A 535 5.21 35.97 -0.60
N PHE A 536 5.68 37.10 -0.07
CA PHE A 536 4.78 38.11 0.49
C PHE A 536 3.88 38.75 -0.56
N ASN A 537 4.09 38.53 -1.86
CA ASN A 537 3.15 38.89 -2.92
C ASN A 537 1.94 37.97 -3.04
N ASP A 538 1.98 36.78 -2.42
CA ASP A 538 0.90 35.81 -2.41
C ASP A 538 0.18 35.77 -1.06
N ARG A 539 -0.90 36.56 -0.94
CA ARG A 539 -1.77 36.54 0.25
C ARG A 539 -2.42 35.19 0.54
N THR A 540 -2.41 34.24 -0.40
CA THR A 540 -3.03 32.92 -0.18
C THR A 540 -2.20 32.02 0.72
N THR A 541 -0.88 32.25 0.78
CA THR A 541 0.08 31.46 1.55
C THR A 541 0.82 32.26 2.61
N CYS A 542 1.22 33.51 2.35
CA CYS A 542 2.08 34.28 3.24
C CYS A 542 1.45 34.61 4.61
N VAL A 543 0.12 34.53 4.72
CA VAL A 543 -0.62 34.73 5.98
C VAL A 543 -0.76 33.46 6.83
N LEU A 544 -0.44 32.29 6.27
CA LEU A 544 -0.67 30.98 6.88
C LEU A 544 0.48 30.52 7.76
N PHE A 545 1.72 30.68 7.28
CA PHE A 545 2.87 30.04 7.88
C PHE A 545 3.59 30.94 8.88
N GLY A 546 4.31 30.31 9.80
CA GLY A 546 5.15 30.96 10.81
C GLY A 546 6.39 30.15 11.12
N ASP A 547 7.19 30.67 12.04
CA ASP A 547 8.47 30.10 12.45
C ASP A 547 8.39 29.59 13.89
N GLY A 548 9.19 28.58 14.20
CA GLY A 548 9.28 28.02 15.54
C GLY A 548 9.99 26.68 15.61
N ALA A 549 10.18 26.20 16.83
CA ALA A 549 10.72 24.86 17.08
C ALA A 549 10.03 24.20 18.27
N GLY A 550 9.85 22.88 18.18
CA GLY A 550 9.45 22.02 19.28
C GLY A 550 10.31 20.76 19.31
N ALA A 551 10.59 20.25 20.49
CA ALA A 551 11.48 19.13 20.74
C ALA A 551 10.91 18.17 21.79
N VAL A 552 11.21 16.89 21.61
CA VAL A 552 10.87 15.81 22.52
C VAL A 552 12.13 14.97 22.77
N VAL A 553 12.37 14.61 24.02
CA VAL A 553 13.35 13.58 24.37
C VAL A 553 12.62 12.24 24.51
N LEU A 554 12.95 11.28 23.65
CA LEU A 554 12.50 9.89 23.77
C LEU A 554 13.57 9.06 24.48
N GLY A 555 13.17 8.30 25.50
CA GLY A 555 14.05 7.37 26.21
C GLY A 555 13.57 5.93 26.12
N ALA A 556 14.52 5.00 26.08
CA ALA A 556 14.26 3.57 26.21
C ALA A 556 13.57 3.25 27.54
N SER A 557 12.51 2.46 27.48
CA SER A 557 11.63 2.15 28.61
C SER A 557 11.15 0.70 28.52
N ASP A 558 10.91 0.09 29.68
CA ASP A 558 10.23 -1.20 29.83
C ASP A 558 8.69 -1.06 29.76
N ARG A 559 8.19 0.16 29.93
CA ARG A 559 6.77 0.50 29.81
C ARG A 559 6.48 1.19 28.47
N PRO A 560 5.30 0.90 27.86
CA PRO A 560 4.90 1.55 26.61
C PRO A 560 4.80 3.07 26.73
N GLY A 561 5.39 3.78 25.76
CA GLY A 561 5.18 5.19 25.50
C GLY A 561 4.57 5.37 24.11
N LEU A 562 5.40 5.37 23.05
CA LEU A 562 4.90 5.31 21.68
C LEU A 562 4.31 3.92 21.39
N LEU A 563 3.01 3.87 21.14
CA LEU A 563 2.25 2.63 20.96
C LEU A 563 2.29 2.15 19.50
N ALA A 564 2.03 3.07 18.57
CA ALA A 564 2.04 2.79 17.15
C ALA A 564 2.27 4.06 16.32
N SER A 565 2.74 3.86 15.09
CA SER A 565 2.82 4.90 14.07
C SER A 565 2.41 4.36 12.69
N ALA A 566 1.90 5.25 11.84
CA ALA A 566 1.61 4.98 10.43
C ALA A 566 2.11 6.16 9.60
N LEU A 567 2.92 5.88 8.57
CA LEU A 567 3.52 6.89 7.69
C LEU A 567 3.22 6.54 6.24
N HIS A 568 2.90 7.54 5.44
CA HIS A 568 2.53 7.38 4.04
C HIS A 568 2.99 8.56 3.18
N ALA A 569 3.09 8.31 1.89
CA ALA A 569 3.37 9.32 0.88
C ALA A 569 2.68 9.00 -0.46
N ASP A 570 2.31 10.04 -1.20
CA ASP A 570 1.85 9.97 -2.58
C ASP A 570 2.46 11.12 -3.39
N GLY A 571 3.52 10.79 -4.13
CA GLY A 571 4.28 11.72 -4.96
C GLY A 571 3.49 12.31 -6.14
N SER A 572 2.38 11.71 -6.54
CA SER A 572 1.56 12.21 -7.66
C SER A 572 0.96 13.59 -7.37
N HIS A 573 0.87 13.94 -6.09
CA HIS A 573 0.33 15.19 -5.58
C HIS A 573 1.41 16.24 -5.25
N ALA A 574 2.67 16.05 -5.66
CA ALA A 574 3.74 17.01 -5.36
C ALA A 574 3.43 18.46 -5.81
N HIS A 575 2.73 18.62 -6.93
CA HIS A 575 2.47 19.92 -7.56
C HIS A 575 1.46 20.81 -6.81
N ILE A 576 0.62 20.24 -5.94
CA ILE A 576 -0.42 21.01 -5.22
C ILE A 576 0.12 21.69 -3.94
N LEU A 577 1.30 21.31 -3.46
CA LEU A 577 1.98 21.92 -2.32
C LEU A 577 3.48 21.70 -2.42
N CYS A 578 4.21 22.71 -2.86
CA CYS A 578 5.66 22.62 -3.11
C CYS A 578 6.36 23.97 -2.98
N THR A 579 7.68 23.94 -2.78
CA THR A 579 8.59 25.06 -3.02
C THR A 579 9.48 24.65 -4.20
N PRO A 580 9.07 24.90 -5.46
CA PRO A 580 9.64 24.25 -6.63
C PRO A 580 10.92 24.93 -7.13
N GLY A 581 11.94 24.97 -6.27
CA GLY A 581 13.22 25.59 -6.57
C GLY A 581 14.31 25.19 -5.59
N ASN A 582 15.56 25.35 -6.02
CA ASN A 582 16.74 25.08 -5.21
C ASN A 582 17.93 25.86 -5.77
N VAL A 583 19.07 25.82 -5.08
CA VAL A 583 20.32 26.41 -5.58
C VAL A 583 20.93 25.57 -6.70
N ASN A 584 21.40 26.21 -7.77
CA ASN A 584 22.22 25.61 -8.82
C ASN A 584 23.28 26.62 -9.27
N GLY A 585 24.56 26.25 -9.20
CA GLY A 585 25.66 27.15 -9.60
C GLY A 585 25.75 28.45 -8.79
N GLY A 586 25.30 28.46 -7.54
CA GLY A 586 25.30 29.64 -6.66
C GLY A 586 24.11 30.58 -6.84
N VAL A 587 23.18 30.28 -7.75
CA VAL A 587 21.93 31.04 -7.95
C VAL A 587 20.71 30.18 -7.65
N VAL A 588 19.57 30.80 -7.37
CA VAL A 588 18.29 30.08 -7.24
C VAL A 588 17.79 29.70 -8.63
N GLN A 589 17.51 28.40 -8.84
CA GLN A 589 16.84 27.86 -10.02
C GLN A 589 15.41 27.44 -9.64
N GLY A 590 14.43 27.82 -10.47
CA GLY A 590 13.02 27.63 -10.16
C GLY A 590 12.49 28.72 -9.24
N SER A 591 11.52 28.39 -8.38
CA SER A 591 11.01 29.31 -7.35
C SER A 591 11.37 28.81 -5.96
N ALA A 592 12.11 29.61 -5.19
CA ALA A 592 12.38 29.35 -3.77
C ALA A 592 11.20 29.75 -2.86
N PHE A 593 10.05 30.10 -3.44
CA PHE A 593 8.83 30.41 -2.70
C PHE A 593 7.83 29.26 -2.72
N LEU A 594 7.14 29.09 -1.60
CA LEU A 594 6.08 28.12 -1.43
C LEU A 594 4.88 28.46 -2.31
N HIS A 595 4.41 27.45 -3.02
CA HIS A 595 3.18 27.44 -3.80
C HIS A 595 2.21 26.41 -3.21
N MET A 596 0.91 26.76 -3.17
CA MET A 596 -0.12 25.87 -2.66
C MET A 596 -1.46 26.04 -3.39
N ASP A 597 -2.04 24.94 -3.87
CA ASP A 597 -3.47 24.82 -4.17
C ASP A 597 -4.23 24.44 -2.90
N GLY A 598 -4.70 25.45 -2.17
CA GLY A 598 -5.39 25.23 -0.89
C GLY A 598 -6.65 24.37 -0.98
N GLN A 599 -7.35 24.35 -2.13
CA GLN A 599 -8.57 23.55 -2.27
C GLN A 599 -8.24 22.07 -2.46
N ALA A 600 -7.24 21.77 -3.29
CA ALA A 600 -6.76 20.40 -3.48
C ALA A 600 -6.17 19.85 -2.17
N VAL A 601 -5.34 20.64 -1.49
CA VAL A 601 -4.74 20.29 -0.19
C VAL A 601 -5.82 20.00 0.85
N PHE A 602 -6.85 20.86 0.98
CA PHE A 602 -7.94 20.64 1.94
C PHE A 602 -8.68 19.31 1.71
N LYS A 603 -9.05 19.03 0.45
CA LYS A 603 -9.78 17.80 0.10
C LYS A 603 -8.96 16.54 0.38
N LEU A 604 -7.67 16.57 0.05
CA LEU A 604 -6.77 15.45 0.28
C LEU A 604 -6.51 15.25 1.78
N ALA A 605 -6.19 16.33 2.50
CA ALA A 605 -5.90 16.32 3.94
C ALA A 605 -7.01 15.67 4.77
N VAL A 606 -8.26 16.11 4.59
CA VAL A 606 -9.42 15.61 5.35
C VAL A 606 -9.73 14.13 5.06
N ASN A 607 -9.28 13.60 3.92
CA ASN A 607 -9.44 12.19 3.57
C ASN A 607 -8.34 11.33 4.21
N VAL A 608 -7.08 11.74 4.06
CA VAL A 608 -5.95 10.92 4.50
C VAL A 608 -5.72 10.95 6.01
N LEU A 609 -6.03 12.07 6.69
CA LEU A 609 -5.90 12.19 8.15
C LEU A 609 -6.81 11.19 8.88
N GLU A 610 -8.10 11.14 8.52
CA GLU A 610 -9.05 10.15 9.08
C GLU A 610 -8.52 8.72 8.93
N LYS A 611 -8.05 8.36 7.73
CA LYS A 611 -7.55 7.01 7.45
C LYS A 611 -6.31 6.66 8.25
N VAL A 612 -5.33 7.56 8.31
CA VAL A 612 -4.06 7.29 9.00
C VAL A 612 -4.22 7.28 10.52
N ALA A 613 -5.12 8.10 11.07
CA ALA A 613 -5.50 8.04 12.48
C ALA A 613 -6.14 6.68 12.83
N LEU A 614 -7.11 6.22 12.05
CA LEU A 614 -7.75 4.92 12.23
C LEU A 614 -6.76 3.76 12.07
N GLU A 615 -5.81 3.86 11.14
CA GLU A 615 -4.74 2.88 10.99
C GLU A 615 -3.81 2.85 12.22
N ALA A 616 -3.37 4.01 12.71
CA ALA A 616 -2.53 4.09 13.90
C ALA A 616 -3.26 3.53 15.14
N LEU A 617 -4.55 3.85 15.29
CA LEU A 617 -5.44 3.28 16.33
C LEU A 617 -5.53 1.76 16.23
N ALA A 618 -5.76 1.24 15.03
CA ALA A 618 -5.84 -0.20 14.79
C ALA A 618 -4.51 -0.92 15.10
N LYS A 619 -3.36 -0.31 14.79
CA LYS A 619 -2.02 -0.82 15.13
C LYS A 619 -1.76 -0.78 16.64
N ALA A 620 -2.29 0.23 17.34
CA ALA A 620 -2.21 0.32 18.79
C ALA A 620 -3.23 -0.58 19.51
N GLY A 621 -4.16 -1.21 18.79
CA GLY A 621 -5.25 -1.99 19.38
C GLY A 621 -6.24 -1.11 20.17
N MET A 622 -6.43 0.14 19.74
CA MET A 622 -7.25 1.14 20.42
C MET A 622 -8.41 1.60 19.54
N SER A 623 -9.49 2.08 20.17
CA SER A 623 -10.56 2.82 19.51
C SER A 623 -10.40 4.33 19.70
N ALA A 624 -11.08 5.12 18.87
CA ALA A 624 -10.94 6.59 18.91
C ALA A 624 -11.41 7.17 20.25
N GLU A 625 -12.39 6.57 20.92
CA GLU A 625 -12.95 7.04 22.20
C GLU A 625 -11.92 6.99 23.34
N GLN A 626 -10.89 6.14 23.20
CA GLN A 626 -9.78 6.00 24.15
C GLN A 626 -8.72 7.10 23.98
N ILE A 627 -8.82 7.96 22.97
CA ILE A 627 -7.94 9.10 22.81
C ILE A 627 -8.38 10.21 23.75
N ASP A 628 -7.47 10.59 24.65
CA ASP A 628 -7.64 11.69 25.59
C ASP A 628 -7.40 13.03 24.89
N TRP A 629 -6.38 13.09 24.02
CA TRP A 629 -6.02 14.31 23.29
C TRP A 629 -5.66 14.05 21.83
N LEU A 630 -6.22 14.87 20.94
CA LEU A 630 -5.84 14.96 19.53
C LEU A 630 -4.96 16.19 19.32
N ILE A 631 -3.76 15.99 18.77
CA ILE A 631 -2.84 17.06 18.36
C ILE A 631 -2.60 16.93 16.85
N PRO A 632 -3.45 17.56 16.03
CA PRO A 632 -3.23 17.57 14.60
C PRO A 632 -2.11 18.58 14.26
N HIS A 633 -1.54 18.45 13.07
CA HIS A 633 -0.78 19.52 12.44
C HIS A 633 -1.65 20.78 12.36
N GLN A 634 -1.12 21.90 12.85
CA GLN A 634 -1.83 23.18 12.99
C GLN A 634 -1.88 23.93 11.64
N ALA A 635 -2.51 23.32 10.64
CA ALA A 635 -2.57 23.86 9.28
C ALA A 635 -3.58 25.01 9.15
N ASN A 636 -4.81 24.77 9.61
CA ASN A 636 -5.89 25.74 9.78
C ASN A 636 -7.01 25.09 10.58
N ILE A 637 -7.82 25.91 11.25
CA ILE A 637 -8.86 25.42 12.16
C ILE A 637 -9.92 24.54 11.46
N ARG A 638 -10.18 24.75 10.17
CA ARG A 638 -11.23 24.02 9.43
C ARG A 638 -10.84 22.57 9.17
N ILE A 639 -9.60 22.31 8.75
CA ILE A 639 -9.08 20.95 8.57
C ILE A 639 -9.08 20.24 9.93
N MET A 640 -8.53 20.88 10.96
CA MET A 640 -8.43 20.33 12.31
C MET A 640 -9.79 19.91 12.86
N GLN A 641 -10.78 20.82 12.82
CA GLN A 641 -12.15 20.51 13.25
C GLN A 641 -12.82 19.42 12.40
N SER A 642 -12.53 19.37 11.10
CA SER A 642 -13.08 18.33 10.22
C SER A 642 -12.54 16.95 10.60
N THR A 643 -11.25 16.85 10.89
CA THR A 643 -10.63 15.60 11.31
C THR A 643 -11.14 15.16 12.70
N CYS A 644 -11.18 16.09 13.66
CA CYS A 644 -11.73 15.83 15.00
C CYS A 644 -13.16 15.27 14.94
N ARG A 645 -14.04 15.89 14.14
CA ARG A 645 -15.42 15.41 13.95
C ARG A 645 -15.50 14.04 13.29
N LYS A 646 -14.66 13.76 12.30
CA LYS A 646 -14.63 12.46 11.60
C LYS A 646 -14.17 11.32 12.52
N LEU A 647 -13.27 11.62 13.46
CA LEU A 647 -12.85 10.68 14.49
C LEU A 647 -13.88 10.51 15.62
N GLY A 648 -15.01 11.22 15.57
CA GLY A 648 -16.01 11.19 16.64
C GLY A 648 -15.54 11.82 17.96
N LEU A 649 -14.43 12.57 17.94
CA LEU A 649 -13.87 13.21 19.11
C LEU A 649 -14.54 14.57 19.35
N PRO A 650 -14.82 14.91 20.62
CA PRO A 650 -15.39 16.21 20.94
C PRO A 650 -14.31 17.32 20.79
N PRO A 651 -14.67 18.53 20.32
CA PRO A 651 -13.70 19.58 20.00
C PRO A 651 -12.76 19.97 21.16
N GLU A 652 -13.22 19.85 22.40
CA GLU A 652 -12.43 20.12 23.61
C GLU A 652 -11.25 19.16 23.84
N ARG A 653 -11.25 17.98 23.20
CA ARG A 653 -10.11 17.05 23.22
C ARG A 653 -9.07 17.37 22.15
N MET A 654 -9.27 18.40 21.33
CA MET A 654 -8.31 18.81 20.32
C MET A 654 -7.45 19.96 20.83
N ILE A 655 -6.13 19.79 20.80
CA ILE A 655 -5.19 20.88 21.10
C ILE A 655 -5.12 21.83 19.90
N VAL A 656 -5.46 23.09 20.16
CA VAL A 656 -5.46 24.18 19.17
C VAL A 656 -4.47 25.23 19.61
N THR A 657 -3.48 25.48 18.75
CA THR A 657 -2.52 26.59 18.85
C THR A 657 -2.37 27.33 17.53
N VAL A 658 -3.08 26.92 16.47
CA VAL A 658 -3.01 27.53 15.13
C VAL A 658 -3.34 29.02 15.14
N ASP A 659 -4.18 29.45 16.08
CA ASP A 659 -4.58 30.85 16.26
C ASP A 659 -3.40 31.75 16.65
N GLU A 660 -2.50 31.26 17.51
CA GLU A 660 -1.37 32.03 18.02
C GLU A 660 -0.03 31.70 17.34
N HIS A 661 0.16 30.46 16.91
CA HIS A 661 1.42 30.01 16.30
C HIS A 661 1.42 30.11 14.77
N GLY A 662 0.24 30.09 14.14
CA GLY A 662 0.11 29.82 12.71
C GLY A 662 0.56 28.40 12.34
N ASN A 663 0.78 28.17 11.04
CA ASN A 663 1.30 26.90 10.53
C ASN A 663 2.83 26.90 10.51
N THR A 664 3.45 26.26 11.49
CA THR A 664 4.91 26.16 11.62
C THR A 664 5.49 24.87 11.04
N SER A 665 4.83 24.29 10.02
CA SER A 665 5.24 23.04 9.35
C SER A 665 5.65 21.95 10.36
N ALA A 666 6.87 21.40 10.31
CA ALA A 666 7.31 20.30 11.18
C ALA A 666 7.34 20.66 12.67
N ALA A 667 7.47 21.96 13.03
CA ALA A 667 7.48 22.40 14.42
C ALA A 667 6.09 22.40 15.06
N SER A 668 5.03 22.28 14.27
CA SER A 668 3.66 22.51 14.69
C SER A 668 3.16 21.57 15.78
N ILE A 669 3.28 20.26 15.57
CA ILE A 669 2.87 19.24 16.53
C ILE A 669 3.66 19.34 17.84
N PRO A 670 5.01 19.41 17.85
CA PRO A 670 5.75 19.46 19.11
C PRO A 670 5.58 20.81 19.85
N LEU A 671 5.33 21.93 19.17
CA LEU A 671 4.91 23.18 19.81
C LEU A 671 3.59 23.02 20.56
N ALA A 672 2.58 22.44 19.91
CA ALA A 672 1.27 22.21 20.51
C ALA A 672 1.33 21.20 21.67
N LEU A 673 2.13 20.15 21.53
CA LEU A 673 2.38 19.17 22.58
C LEU A 673 3.03 19.81 23.82
N ASP A 674 4.10 20.57 23.64
CA ASP A 674 4.78 21.23 24.75
C ASP A 674 3.88 22.24 25.46
N ALA A 675 3.09 23.02 24.72
CA ALA A 675 2.13 23.95 25.30
C ALA A 675 1.09 23.23 26.18
N ALA A 676 0.50 22.15 25.68
CA ALA A 676 -0.54 21.40 26.38
C ALA A 676 -0.01 20.55 27.56
N VAL A 677 1.27 20.14 27.51
CA VAL A 677 1.94 19.51 28.66
C VAL A 677 2.23 20.55 29.75
N ARG A 678 2.78 21.71 29.38
CA ARG A 678 3.18 22.75 30.34
C ARG A 678 1.99 23.44 31.02
N ASP A 679 0.85 23.57 30.34
CA ASP A 679 -0.37 24.13 30.95
C ASP A 679 -1.24 23.09 31.66
N GLY A 680 -0.80 21.82 31.69
CA GLY A 680 -1.40 20.75 32.50
C GLY A 680 -2.64 20.10 31.89
N ARG A 681 -2.97 20.38 30.63
CA ARG A 681 -4.03 19.65 29.89
C ARG A 681 -3.66 18.19 29.69
N ILE A 682 -2.45 17.94 29.16
CA ILE A 682 -1.92 16.58 28.94
C ILE A 682 -1.21 16.10 30.20
N LYS A 683 -1.61 14.94 30.71
CA LYS A 683 -1.10 14.36 31.96
C LYS A 683 -0.43 13.00 31.71
N PRO A 684 0.46 12.56 32.61
CA PRO A 684 1.01 11.20 32.56
C PRO A 684 -0.12 10.16 32.55
N GLY A 685 -0.04 9.22 31.61
CA GLY A 685 -1.04 8.17 31.38
C GLY A 685 -2.02 8.47 30.25
N ASP A 686 -2.18 9.73 29.83
CA ASP A 686 -3.07 10.12 28.74
C ASP A 686 -2.59 9.53 27.40
N HIS A 687 -3.56 9.18 26.55
CA HIS A 687 -3.32 8.77 25.17
C HIS A 687 -3.47 9.95 24.22
N VAL A 688 -2.38 10.29 23.56
CA VAL A 688 -2.27 11.42 22.65
C VAL A 688 -2.12 10.89 21.22
N LEU A 689 -3.09 11.21 20.36
CA LEU A 689 -2.98 11.00 18.92
C LEU A 689 -2.37 12.25 18.30
N ILE A 690 -1.20 12.11 17.69
CA ILE A 690 -0.61 13.13 16.82
C ILE A 690 -0.83 12.73 15.37
N GLU A 691 -1.12 13.69 14.50
CA GLU A 691 -1.25 13.41 13.06
C GLU A 691 -1.02 14.64 12.20
N GLY A 692 -0.52 14.46 10.99
CA GLY A 692 -0.21 15.56 10.09
C GLY A 692 -0.19 15.18 8.62
N VAL A 693 -0.28 16.20 7.79
CA VAL A 693 -0.15 16.15 6.32
C VAL A 693 0.79 17.26 5.87
N GLY A 694 1.55 17.03 4.80
CA GLY A 694 2.53 17.98 4.27
C GLY A 694 2.79 17.80 2.77
N GLY A 695 3.63 18.68 2.23
CA GLY A 695 4.11 18.58 0.86
C GLY A 695 4.77 17.22 0.58
N GLY A 696 4.68 16.77 -0.66
CA GLY A 696 5.12 15.43 -1.08
C GLY A 696 4.23 14.79 -2.13
N PHE A 697 2.97 14.46 -1.84
CA PHE A 697 2.24 14.65 -0.57
C PHE A 697 2.64 13.59 0.47
N THR A 698 2.75 13.98 1.73
CA THR A 698 3.08 13.07 2.84
C THR A 698 2.05 13.20 3.95
N TRP A 699 1.83 12.13 4.70
CA TRP A 699 1.03 12.16 5.93
C TRP A 699 1.47 11.08 6.91
N GLY A 700 1.16 11.29 8.19
CA GLY A 700 1.49 10.31 9.22
C GLY A 700 0.78 10.59 10.53
N ALA A 701 0.63 9.53 11.34
CA ALA A 701 0.09 9.59 12.68
C ALA A 701 0.90 8.74 13.64
N ALA A 702 0.88 9.10 14.92
CA ALA A 702 1.43 8.30 16.00
C ALA A 702 0.58 8.42 17.27
N ILE A 703 0.53 7.35 18.05
CA ILE A 703 -0.17 7.31 19.33
C ILE A 703 0.87 7.22 20.44
N LEU A 704 0.85 8.21 21.32
CA LEU A 704 1.73 8.34 22.46
C LEU A 704 0.92 8.09 23.73
N ARG A 705 1.48 7.31 24.65
CA ARG A 705 1.08 7.28 26.05
C ARG A 705 2.09 8.10 26.86
N MET A 706 1.62 9.19 27.47
CA MET A 706 2.48 10.19 28.12
C MET A 706 3.03 9.71 29.48
#